data_AF-A0A7W0Y305-F1
#
_entry.id   AF-A0A7W0Y305-F1
#
_cell.length_a   1.000
_cell.length_b   1.000
_cell.length_c   1.000
_cell.angle_alpha   90.00
_cell.angle_beta   90.00
_cell.angle_gamma   90.00
#
_symmetry.space_group_name_H-M   'P 1'
#
loop_
_entity.id
_entity.type
_entity.pdbx_description
1 polymer ?
#
loop_
_entity_poly.entity_id
_entity_poly.type
_entity_poly.pdbx_seq_one_letter_code
_entity_poly.pdbx_strand_id
1 'polypeptide(L)'
;TTFHVKATDAAGNASACSAGVIYVEDSAAPGIPVVTGTSPASPSNASTTPSVIGTAEAGVTVHLYTSNACTTSVANGVATGGSFAIATAVTANSSTTFFARAIDTAGNASACSPTSTTYVHDSVAPATPTGLATSPTSPSNQTSVLLAGAGDSGSTINLYFSATCAGAVQSSTTVAAAGTFTVSFAAASNAVTTVSVRAVDAAGNASGCSISLAYTHDSIAPAVPVVTGSTPGSPSSSNTPTITGTTDAGTTVNLYTSAACTTIAYSGSASGTAFGIAISVGDNTATTLYARAVDAAGNASACTGAAFTYVEDSTKPTLPVVTGTSPASPSNATTTPAVTGTAEAGATVHIYASATCVTSLASGPATGGSFAIPTTVTANSTTTFYATATDAAGNISNCSATSTTYRHDIIAPAAPTGLATSPVSPSTQTSITVSGSAEGGATVNVYRSASCGGASVGSSTASATAPNLFSVDAITVSTNATTLLTARATDAAGNVSACSTAIAYVHDSIAPGVPSITSTSPGSPSNSNSPTVNGTADADVTVTLYTSSACTTAAGSRVATGGFFAITISVSDNVVTPIFARATDGAGNASACTTTAFNYTEDSTPPDVPTLTAASPASPSSSNTPSISGTINDESATIRLYADGACTGTVIGSGTSNAATGSFAVVASVASDTTTDIFATATDVAGNTSGCSSRFSYTEDSTAPVAPTGLATTPGSPSSSNTPTLTLTAEAGTTVKVYVGACSGTVFGSGTSATTAFSIPIMTLPTDSTSVLYAQATDAAGLASPCATLAYTEDSTAAPPVLSSTSPASPSGTDNTPTINGSAEANSTVFLYTSFMCSGAPVASGTATGG
;
A
#
# COMPACT_ATOMS: atom_id res chain seq x y z
N THR A 1 156.08 -9.74 -101.34
CA THR A 1 157.10 -10.15 -102.34
C THR A 1 158.05 -8.99 -102.65
N THR A 2 159.29 -9.25 -103.12
CA THR A 2 160.41 -8.29 -103.33
C THR A 2 161.01 -8.41 -104.76
N PHE A 3 161.40 -7.32 -105.46
CA PHE A 3 161.92 -7.31 -106.86
C PHE A 3 163.39 -6.80 -107.02
N HIS A 4 164.11 -7.20 -108.11
CA HIS A 4 165.49 -6.77 -108.48
C HIS A 4 165.67 -6.54 -110.01
N VAL A 5 166.65 -5.73 -110.47
CA VAL A 5 166.92 -5.42 -111.90
C VAL A 5 168.43 -5.39 -112.29
N LYS A 6 168.76 -5.68 -113.56
CA LYS A 6 170.13 -5.77 -114.18
C LYS A 6 170.14 -5.21 -115.63
N ALA A 7 171.27 -4.68 -116.11
CA ALA A 7 171.45 -4.21 -117.51
C ALA A 7 172.79 -4.63 -118.17
N THR A 8 172.80 -4.73 -119.50
CA THR A 8 173.92 -5.14 -120.40
C THR A 8 174.18 -4.08 -121.46
N ASP A 9 175.45 -3.80 -121.78
CA ASP A 9 175.82 -2.79 -122.78
C ASP A 9 175.97 -3.33 -124.22
N ALA A 10 176.13 -2.40 -125.17
CA ALA A 10 176.17 -2.65 -126.60
C ALA A 10 177.46 -3.39 -127.09
N ALA A 11 178.43 -3.65 -126.21
CA ALA A 11 179.59 -4.50 -126.48
C ALA A 11 179.51 -5.87 -125.77
N GLY A 12 178.41 -6.15 -125.05
CA GLY A 12 178.09 -7.46 -124.51
C GLY A 12 178.47 -7.70 -123.04
N ASN A 13 178.82 -6.67 -122.26
CA ASN A 13 179.15 -6.84 -120.84
C ASN A 13 177.98 -6.41 -119.92
N ALA A 14 177.70 -7.17 -118.86
CA ALA A 14 176.56 -6.96 -117.95
C ALA A 14 177.00 -6.54 -116.52
N SER A 15 176.28 -5.57 -115.94
CA SER A 15 176.51 -5.03 -114.57
C SER A 15 175.85 -5.85 -113.45
N ALA A 16 176.17 -5.64 -112.16
CA ALA A 16 175.57 -6.37 -111.02
C ALA A 16 174.26 -5.75 -110.47
N CYS A 17 173.40 -6.57 -109.84
CA CYS A 17 172.02 -6.24 -109.37
C CYS A 17 171.92 -5.36 -108.10
N SER A 18 170.80 -4.65 -107.94
CA SER A 18 170.40 -3.84 -106.75
C SER A 18 169.70 -4.67 -105.64
N ALA A 19 169.40 -4.09 -104.45
CA ALA A 19 168.71 -4.73 -103.30
C ALA A 19 167.22 -4.27 -103.12
N GLY A 20 166.32 -5.07 -102.48
CA GLY A 20 164.83 -4.92 -102.55
C GLY A 20 164.00 -4.80 -101.22
N VAL A 21 162.66 -4.53 -101.33
CA VAL A 21 161.63 -4.26 -100.26
C VAL A 21 160.31 -5.13 -100.33
N ILE A 22 159.53 -5.34 -99.23
CA ILE A 22 158.37 -6.30 -99.03
C ILE A 22 156.98 -5.62 -98.71
N TYR A 23 155.84 -6.26 -99.10
CA TYR A 23 154.39 -5.94 -98.84
C TYR A 23 153.56 -7.19 -98.41
N VAL A 24 152.50 -7.04 -97.56
CA VAL A 24 151.52 -8.09 -97.10
C VAL A 24 150.09 -7.52 -97.01
N GLU A 25 149.05 -8.31 -97.34
CA GLU A 25 147.60 -7.98 -97.37
C GLU A 25 146.79 -8.94 -96.45
N ASP A 26 145.81 -8.42 -95.70
CA ASP A 26 144.87 -9.18 -94.82
C ASP A 26 143.42 -9.06 -95.34
N SER A 27 142.71 -10.18 -95.42
CA SER A 27 141.37 -10.30 -96.02
C SER A 27 140.41 -11.22 -95.24
N ALA A 28 140.74 -11.63 -94.01
CA ALA A 28 139.90 -12.51 -93.21
C ALA A 28 138.89 -11.74 -92.36
N ALA A 29 137.60 -12.12 -92.39
CA ALA A 29 136.58 -11.55 -91.52
C ALA A 29 136.57 -12.20 -90.12
N PRO A 30 136.17 -11.47 -89.06
CA PRO A 30 136.08 -12.01 -87.70
C PRO A 30 134.91 -13.00 -87.53
N GLY A 31 134.98 -13.81 -86.47
CA GLY A 31 133.93 -14.75 -86.07
C GLY A 31 132.57 -14.12 -85.77
N ILE A 32 131.49 -14.87 -86.02
CA ILE A 32 130.10 -14.40 -85.85
C ILE A 32 129.76 -14.29 -84.35
N PRO A 33 129.22 -13.15 -83.87
CA PRO A 33 128.74 -13.01 -82.50
C PRO A 33 127.56 -13.95 -82.16
N VAL A 34 127.43 -14.31 -80.88
CA VAL A 34 126.27 -15.04 -80.32
C VAL A 34 125.56 -14.14 -79.30
N VAL A 35 124.25 -14.00 -79.42
CA VAL A 35 123.40 -13.22 -78.49
C VAL A 35 122.70 -14.20 -77.55
N THR A 36 122.84 -14.02 -76.23
CA THR A 36 122.37 -15.00 -75.23
C THR A 36 121.23 -14.51 -74.34
N GLY A 37 121.02 -13.20 -74.23
CA GLY A 37 119.96 -12.67 -73.38
C GLY A 37 119.97 -11.16 -73.25
N THR A 38 119.13 -10.68 -72.34
CA THR A 38 119.04 -9.28 -71.94
C THR A 38 119.17 -9.16 -70.43
N SER A 39 119.72 -8.04 -69.98
CA SER A 39 119.72 -7.63 -68.57
C SER A 39 119.06 -6.25 -68.47
N PRO A 40 117.95 -6.11 -67.71
CA PRO A 40 117.19 -7.16 -67.00
C PRO A 40 116.62 -8.25 -67.94
N ALA A 41 116.28 -9.41 -67.37
CA ALA A 41 115.65 -10.49 -68.13
C ALA A 41 114.25 -10.11 -68.60
N SER A 42 113.90 -10.46 -69.83
CA SER A 42 112.58 -10.18 -70.44
C SER A 42 111.49 -11.18 -70.01
N PRO A 43 110.21 -10.76 -69.88
CA PRO A 43 109.72 -9.38 -69.92
C PRO A 43 110.11 -8.61 -68.64
N SER A 44 110.35 -7.31 -68.74
CA SER A 44 110.73 -6.48 -67.59
C SER A 44 110.14 -5.08 -67.65
N ASN A 45 109.79 -4.54 -66.48
CA ASN A 45 109.37 -3.16 -66.29
C ASN A 45 110.52 -2.21 -65.89
N ALA A 46 111.74 -2.72 -65.74
CA ALA A 46 112.77 -2.01 -65.00
C ALA A 46 113.62 -1.04 -65.84
N SER A 47 113.68 -1.20 -67.17
CA SER A 47 114.53 -0.33 -68.01
C SER A 47 114.16 -0.32 -69.50
N THR A 48 114.03 0.87 -70.09
CA THR A 48 113.97 1.08 -71.56
C THR A 48 115.34 1.08 -72.23
N THR A 49 116.41 0.81 -71.47
CA THR A 49 117.78 0.67 -71.95
C THR A 49 118.37 -0.67 -71.50
N PRO A 50 117.83 -1.82 -71.98
CA PRO A 50 118.40 -3.12 -71.65
C PRO A 50 119.81 -3.25 -72.21
N SER A 51 120.64 -4.02 -71.52
CA SER A 51 121.89 -4.50 -72.08
C SER A 51 121.65 -5.81 -72.80
N VAL A 52 121.93 -5.86 -74.11
CA VAL A 52 121.98 -7.12 -74.87
C VAL A 52 123.33 -7.76 -74.58
N ILE A 53 123.29 -8.97 -74.06
CA ILE A 53 124.48 -9.71 -73.63
C ILE A 53 124.76 -10.89 -74.58
N GLY A 54 126.04 -11.15 -74.81
CA GLY A 54 126.49 -12.19 -75.72
C GLY A 54 128.01 -12.34 -75.79
N THR A 55 128.49 -13.16 -76.74
CA THR A 55 129.91 -13.46 -76.95
C THR A 55 130.36 -13.13 -78.37
N ALA A 56 131.58 -12.63 -78.53
CA ALA A 56 132.24 -12.39 -79.82
C ALA A 56 133.77 -12.43 -79.64
N GLU A 57 134.53 -12.52 -80.73
CA GLU A 57 136.01 -12.50 -80.67
C GLU A 57 136.53 -11.27 -79.92
N ALA A 58 137.55 -11.44 -79.08
CA ALA A 58 138.04 -10.34 -78.25
C ALA A 58 138.68 -9.22 -79.09
N GLY A 59 138.33 -7.97 -78.80
CA GLY A 59 138.87 -6.79 -79.47
C GLY A 59 138.09 -6.35 -80.71
N VAL A 60 137.10 -7.11 -81.17
CA VAL A 60 136.22 -6.70 -82.28
C VAL A 60 135.13 -5.73 -81.82
N THR A 61 134.66 -4.86 -82.71
CA THR A 61 133.47 -4.03 -82.46
C THR A 61 132.22 -4.81 -82.85
N VAL A 62 131.35 -5.08 -81.88
CA VAL A 62 130.05 -5.71 -82.09
C VAL A 62 129.00 -4.64 -82.30
N HIS A 63 128.31 -4.72 -83.43
CA HIS A 63 127.15 -3.91 -83.76
C HIS A 63 125.87 -4.72 -83.50
N LEU A 64 124.88 -4.11 -82.88
CA LEU A 64 123.54 -4.66 -82.67
C LEU A 64 122.58 -4.20 -83.78
N TYR A 65 121.63 -5.06 -84.11
CA TYR A 65 120.64 -4.86 -85.15
C TYR A 65 119.28 -5.37 -84.67
N THR A 66 118.20 -4.78 -85.18
CA THR A 66 116.82 -5.21 -84.88
C THR A 66 116.21 -6.11 -85.97
N SER A 67 117.01 -6.47 -86.97
CA SER A 67 116.63 -7.35 -88.07
C SER A 67 117.75 -8.35 -88.36
N ASN A 68 117.37 -9.57 -88.74
CA ASN A 68 118.29 -10.63 -89.12
C ASN A 68 119.10 -10.33 -90.40
N ALA A 69 118.76 -9.27 -91.13
CA ALA A 69 119.55 -8.80 -92.27
C ALA A 69 120.80 -7.99 -91.85
N CYS A 70 120.88 -7.54 -90.58
CA CYS A 70 121.97 -6.71 -90.05
C CYS A 70 122.37 -5.52 -90.95
N THR A 71 121.40 -4.76 -91.47
CA THR A 71 121.68 -3.66 -92.42
C THR A 71 122.02 -2.35 -91.72
N THR A 72 121.24 -1.96 -90.71
CA THR A 72 121.40 -0.71 -89.95
C THR A 72 121.65 -1.00 -88.48
N SER A 73 122.81 -0.60 -87.99
CA SER A 73 123.22 -0.78 -86.59
C SER A 73 122.40 0.13 -85.67
N VAL A 74 121.81 -0.42 -84.60
CA VAL A 74 121.06 0.36 -83.59
C VAL A 74 121.90 0.74 -82.37
N ALA A 75 122.95 -0.02 -82.09
CA ALA A 75 123.95 0.28 -81.07
C ALA A 75 125.22 -0.52 -81.38
N ASN A 76 126.35 -0.14 -80.82
CA ASN A 76 127.60 -0.89 -80.95
C ASN A 76 128.45 -0.78 -79.69
N GLY A 77 129.36 -1.73 -79.51
CA GLY A 77 130.29 -1.77 -78.40
C GLY A 77 131.42 -2.77 -78.66
N VAL A 78 132.48 -2.73 -77.88
CA VAL A 78 133.65 -3.60 -78.08
C VAL A 78 133.49 -4.89 -77.27
N ALA A 79 133.77 -6.04 -77.88
CA ALA A 79 133.84 -7.30 -77.16
C ALA A 79 135.13 -7.37 -76.35
N THR A 80 135.01 -7.31 -75.02
CA THR A 80 136.15 -7.33 -74.09
C THR A 80 136.22 -8.70 -73.44
N GLY A 81 137.37 -9.37 -73.52
CA GLY A 81 137.55 -10.71 -72.94
C GLY A 81 136.63 -11.79 -73.53
N GLY A 82 136.18 -11.63 -74.79
CA GLY A 82 135.33 -12.59 -75.50
C GLY A 82 133.82 -12.40 -75.30
N SER A 83 133.39 -11.39 -74.53
CA SER A 83 131.98 -11.10 -74.26
C SER A 83 131.63 -9.64 -74.54
N PHE A 84 130.35 -9.38 -74.83
CA PHE A 84 129.81 -8.04 -74.98
C PHE A 84 128.53 -7.87 -74.15
N ALA A 85 128.34 -6.65 -73.66
CA ALA A 85 127.13 -6.18 -73.00
C ALA A 85 126.87 -4.78 -73.57
N ILE A 86 125.95 -4.70 -74.52
CA ILE A 86 125.70 -3.46 -75.27
C ILE A 86 124.34 -2.93 -74.86
N ALA A 87 124.36 -1.77 -74.20
CA ALA A 87 123.15 -1.03 -73.88
C ALA A 87 122.53 -0.48 -75.16
N THR A 88 121.24 -0.69 -75.33
CA THR A 88 120.48 -0.18 -76.48
C THR A 88 119.14 0.34 -76.00
N ALA A 89 118.70 1.46 -76.55
CA ALA A 89 117.37 1.96 -76.28
C ALA A 89 116.33 1.07 -76.96
N VAL A 90 115.27 0.72 -76.23
CA VAL A 90 114.04 0.14 -76.77
C VAL A 90 112.89 1.11 -76.56
N THR A 91 111.87 1.00 -77.40
CA THR A 91 110.62 1.71 -77.17
C THR A 91 109.93 1.12 -75.92
N ALA A 92 109.45 1.96 -75.02
CA ALA A 92 108.68 1.51 -73.87
C ALA A 92 107.44 0.71 -74.31
N ASN A 93 107.09 -0.33 -73.56
CA ASN A 93 105.88 -1.15 -73.78
C ASN A 93 105.88 -1.83 -75.16
N SER A 94 107.07 -2.28 -75.59
CA SER A 94 107.27 -2.90 -76.89
C SER A 94 108.18 -4.12 -76.79
N SER A 95 108.06 -4.99 -77.79
CA SER A 95 108.91 -6.16 -77.98
C SER A 95 109.95 -5.83 -79.05
N THR A 96 111.23 -5.88 -78.70
CA THR A 96 112.35 -5.66 -79.63
C THR A 96 113.26 -6.88 -79.65
N THR A 97 113.51 -7.42 -80.84
CA THR A 97 114.42 -8.55 -81.06
C THR A 97 115.77 -8.07 -81.56
N PHE A 98 116.86 -8.57 -80.97
CA PHE A 98 118.22 -8.15 -81.26
C PHE A 98 119.06 -9.25 -81.90
N PHE A 99 119.81 -8.87 -82.94
CA PHE A 99 120.85 -9.62 -83.64
C PHE A 99 122.17 -8.85 -83.55
N ALA A 100 123.31 -9.50 -83.84
CA ALA A 100 124.64 -8.88 -83.71
C ALA A 100 125.57 -9.23 -84.88
N ARG A 101 126.52 -8.33 -85.22
CA ARG A 101 127.60 -8.55 -86.20
C ARG A 101 128.92 -7.97 -85.67
N ALA A 102 130.03 -8.68 -85.83
CA ALA A 102 131.37 -8.22 -85.44
C ALA A 102 132.08 -7.54 -86.60
N ILE A 103 132.90 -6.52 -86.31
CA ILE A 103 133.78 -5.83 -87.25
C ILE A 103 135.19 -5.79 -86.62
N ASP A 104 136.20 -6.26 -87.36
CA ASP A 104 137.59 -6.28 -86.90
C ASP A 104 138.28 -4.90 -87.09
N THR A 105 139.55 -4.80 -86.70
CA THR A 105 140.33 -3.55 -86.83
C THR A 105 140.70 -3.19 -88.28
N ALA A 106 140.66 -4.14 -89.21
CA ALA A 106 140.88 -3.91 -90.64
C ALA A 106 139.59 -3.47 -91.36
N GLY A 107 138.43 -3.55 -90.69
CA GLY A 107 137.12 -3.17 -91.19
C GLY A 107 136.32 -4.31 -91.82
N ASN A 108 136.80 -5.55 -91.73
CA ASN A 108 136.06 -6.72 -92.24
C ASN A 108 134.90 -7.05 -91.29
N ALA A 109 133.72 -7.34 -91.84
CA ALA A 109 132.52 -7.64 -91.05
C ALA A 109 132.15 -9.14 -91.11
N SER A 110 131.77 -9.72 -89.97
CA SER A 110 131.23 -11.08 -89.91
C SER A 110 129.86 -11.20 -90.59
N ALA A 111 129.32 -12.41 -90.71
CA ALA A 111 127.88 -12.56 -90.97
C ALA A 111 127.04 -12.11 -89.75
N CYS A 112 125.74 -11.86 -89.96
CA CYS A 112 124.79 -11.56 -88.89
C CYS A 112 124.59 -12.79 -87.98
N SER A 113 124.39 -12.57 -86.68
CA SER A 113 124.22 -13.66 -85.71
C SER A 113 122.99 -14.52 -86.04
N PRO A 114 123.11 -15.87 -86.07
CA PRO A 114 121.96 -16.74 -86.27
C PRO A 114 121.03 -16.79 -85.04
N THR A 115 121.57 -16.48 -83.86
CA THR A 115 120.82 -16.36 -82.60
C THR A 115 120.34 -14.93 -82.39
N SER A 116 119.16 -14.78 -81.80
CA SER A 116 118.61 -13.51 -81.35
C SER A 116 118.07 -13.61 -79.93
N THR A 117 117.88 -12.46 -79.29
CA THR A 117 117.13 -12.36 -78.03
C THR A 117 116.05 -11.30 -78.17
N THR A 118 114.90 -11.53 -77.53
CA THR A 118 113.81 -10.55 -77.50
C THR A 118 113.74 -9.93 -76.12
N TYR A 119 113.70 -8.61 -76.09
CA TYR A 119 113.39 -7.84 -74.89
C TYR A 119 112.00 -7.24 -75.02
N VAL A 120 111.11 -7.63 -74.11
CA VAL A 120 109.79 -7.04 -73.93
C VAL A 120 109.90 -6.09 -72.75
N HIS A 121 109.92 -4.80 -73.03
CA HIS A 121 109.70 -3.81 -71.98
C HIS A 121 108.21 -3.72 -71.73
N ASP A 122 107.77 -3.83 -70.49
CA ASP A 122 106.37 -3.63 -70.12
C ASP A 122 106.29 -2.95 -68.75
N SER A 123 105.79 -1.72 -68.74
CA SER A 123 105.59 -0.91 -67.53
C SER A 123 104.12 -0.66 -67.22
N VAL A 124 103.21 -1.30 -67.97
CA VAL A 124 101.76 -1.10 -67.81
C VAL A 124 101.24 -2.13 -66.83
N ALA A 125 100.78 -1.68 -65.67
CA ALA A 125 100.13 -2.57 -64.71
C ALA A 125 98.83 -3.15 -65.28
N PRO A 126 98.48 -4.40 -64.92
CA PRO A 126 97.15 -4.94 -65.16
C PRO A 126 96.04 -4.07 -64.58
N ALA A 127 94.85 -4.18 -65.13
CA ALA A 127 93.64 -3.64 -64.55
C ALA A 127 93.40 -4.22 -63.15
N THR A 128 92.89 -3.37 -62.24
CA THR A 128 92.48 -3.79 -60.90
C THR A 128 91.38 -4.86 -61.00
N PRO A 129 91.49 -6.00 -60.28
CA PRO A 129 90.45 -7.02 -60.31
C PRO A 129 89.08 -6.49 -59.85
N THR A 130 88.00 -6.96 -60.48
CA THR A 130 86.62 -6.52 -60.21
C THR A 130 85.65 -7.70 -60.10
N GLY A 131 84.39 -7.42 -59.72
CA GLY A 131 83.33 -8.43 -59.70
C GLY A 131 83.52 -9.51 -58.64
N LEU A 132 84.12 -9.17 -57.49
CA LEU A 132 84.39 -10.12 -56.42
C LEU A 132 83.07 -10.68 -55.84
N ALA A 133 82.97 -12.00 -55.80
CA ALA A 133 81.86 -12.70 -55.17
C ALA A 133 82.36 -13.95 -54.44
N THR A 134 81.72 -14.30 -53.33
CA THR A 134 82.01 -15.53 -52.59
C THR A 134 81.00 -16.63 -52.91
N SER A 135 81.49 -17.86 -52.95
CA SER A 135 80.66 -19.07 -52.87
C SER A 135 81.15 -19.93 -51.69
N PRO A 136 80.30 -20.19 -50.68
CA PRO A 136 78.93 -19.70 -50.54
C PRO A 136 78.84 -18.18 -50.35
N THR A 137 77.65 -17.61 -50.54
CA THR A 137 77.39 -16.18 -50.30
C THR A 137 77.47 -15.88 -48.80
N SER A 138 77.95 -14.69 -48.44
CA SER A 138 77.98 -14.21 -47.05
C SER A 138 76.60 -13.68 -46.62
N PRO A 139 76.17 -13.89 -45.35
CA PRO A 139 76.78 -14.72 -44.33
C PRO A 139 76.55 -16.22 -44.58
N SER A 140 77.45 -17.09 -44.12
CA SER A 140 77.30 -18.55 -44.24
C SER A 140 78.09 -19.29 -43.16
N ASN A 141 77.70 -20.53 -42.88
CA ASN A 141 78.34 -21.41 -41.89
C ASN A 141 79.51 -22.26 -42.44
N GLN A 142 80.01 -21.97 -43.64
CA GLN A 142 81.13 -22.70 -44.24
C GLN A 142 82.42 -21.89 -44.17
N THR A 143 83.47 -22.43 -43.55
CA THR A 143 84.79 -21.75 -43.50
C THR A 143 85.55 -21.81 -44.82
N SER A 144 85.23 -22.78 -45.70
CA SER A 144 85.85 -22.92 -47.02
C SER A 144 85.13 -22.05 -48.04
N VAL A 145 85.79 -20.99 -48.50
CA VAL A 145 85.20 -20.00 -49.39
C VAL A 145 85.95 -19.94 -50.71
N LEU A 146 85.21 -19.97 -51.82
CA LEU A 146 85.72 -19.68 -53.14
C LEU A 146 85.47 -18.21 -53.47
N LEU A 147 86.54 -17.42 -53.68
CA LEU A 147 86.45 -16.06 -54.20
C LEU A 147 86.55 -16.11 -55.73
N ALA A 148 85.51 -15.67 -56.42
CA ALA A 148 85.49 -15.50 -57.86
C ALA A 148 85.60 -14.01 -58.23
N GLY A 149 86.23 -13.72 -59.37
CA GLY A 149 86.30 -12.36 -59.91
C GLY A 149 86.84 -12.32 -61.34
N ALA A 150 87.02 -11.11 -61.86
CA ALA A 150 87.57 -10.85 -63.19
C ALA A 150 88.90 -10.08 -63.10
N GLY A 151 89.81 -10.32 -64.04
CA GLY A 151 91.10 -9.65 -64.18
C GLY A 151 91.71 -9.86 -65.57
N ASP A 152 92.91 -9.32 -65.81
CA ASP A 152 93.59 -9.46 -67.10
C ASP A 152 94.21 -10.85 -67.26
N SER A 153 93.93 -11.51 -68.39
CA SER A 153 94.37 -12.88 -68.68
C SER A 153 95.88 -13.06 -68.54
N GLY A 154 96.31 -14.12 -67.85
CA GLY A 154 97.74 -14.41 -67.65
C GLY A 154 98.39 -13.67 -66.48
N SER A 155 97.71 -12.69 -65.86
CA SER A 155 98.18 -12.06 -64.62
C SER A 155 98.00 -13.00 -63.42
N THR A 156 98.85 -12.86 -62.40
CA THR A 156 98.73 -13.56 -61.12
C THR A 156 97.91 -12.72 -60.15
N ILE A 157 96.82 -13.27 -59.61
CA ILE A 157 96.01 -12.69 -58.55
C ILE A 157 96.56 -13.10 -57.20
N ASN A 158 96.89 -12.12 -56.37
CA ASN A 158 97.29 -12.30 -54.98
C ASN A 158 96.14 -11.87 -54.06
N LEU A 159 95.69 -12.75 -53.17
CA LEU A 159 94.64 -12.51 -52.18
C LEU A 159 95.22 -12.07 -50.84
N TYR A 160 94.57 -11.10 -50.20
CA TYR A 160 94.97 -10.52 -48.91
C TYR A 160 93.78 -10.49 -47.95
N PHE A 161 94.08 -10.64 -46.65
CA PHE A 161 93.13 -10.40 -45.56
C PHE A 161 93.24 -8.96 -45.03
N SER A 162 93.19 -8.00 -45.94
CA SER A 162 93.30 -6.58 -45.64
C SER A 162 92.54 -5.80 -46.70
N ALA A 163 91.87 -4.72 -46.34
CA ALA A 163 91.14 -3.90 -47.31
C ALA A 163 92.06 -3.23 -48.35
N THR A 164 93.37 -3.12 -48.08
CA THR A 164 94.32 -2.36 -48.89
C THR A 164 95.37 -3.22 -49.59
N CYS A 165 95.19 -4.56 -49.61
CA CYS A 165 96.17 -5.50 -50.15
C CYS A 165 97.55 -5.38 -49.48
N ALA A 166 97.58 -5.01 -48.20
CA ALA A 166 98.79 -4.93 -47.40
C ALA A 166 99.03 -6.24 -46.63
N GLY A 167 100.30 -6.55 -46.35
CA GLY A 167 100.70 -7.74 -45.60
C GLY A 167 101.03 -8.94 -46.50
N ALA A 168 101.00 -10.14 -45.90
CA ALA A 168 101.33 -11.38 -46.61
C ALA A 168 100.21 -11.81 -47.57
N VAL A 169 100.61 -12.31 -48.74
CA VAL A 169 99.71 -13.00 -49.68
C VAL A 169 99.19 -14.27 -49.01
N GLN A 170 97.88 -14.41 -48.93
CA GLN A 170 97.22 -15.55 -48.28
C GLN A 170 97.02 -16.72 -49.24
N SER A 171 96.72 -16.40 -50.50
CA SER A 171 96.50 -17.37 -51.56
C SER A 171 96.72 -16.67 -52.90
N SER A 172 97.07 -17.41 -53.94
CA SER A 172 97.27 -16.85 -55.27
C SER A 172 96.76 -17.78 -56.36
N THR A 173 96.35 -17.21 -57.48
CA THR A 173 95.90 -17.95 -58.66
C THR A 173 96.27 -17.17 -59.93
N THR A 174 96.27 -17.82 -61.08
CA THR A 174 96.44 -17.12 -62.38
C THR A 174 95.08 -16.84 -63.00
N VAL A 175 94.90 -15.66 -63.59
CA VAL A 175 93.70 -15.34 -64.35
C VAL A 175 93.66 -16.20 -65.62
N ALA A 176 92.58 -16.95 -65.81
CA ALA A 176 92.40 -17.79 -66.97
C ALA A 176 92.30 -16.95 -68.27
N ALA A 177 92.48 -17.60 -69.43
CA ALA A 177 92.37 -16.93 -70.73
C ALA A 177 91.01 -16.26 -70.96
N ALA A 178 89.95 -16.71 -70.27
CA ALA A 178 88.61 -16.12 -70.31
C ALA A 178 88.46 -14.84 -69.47
N GLY A 179 89.52 -14.34 -68.81
CA GLY A 179 89.49 -13.11 -68.00
C GLY A 179 88.89 -13.28 -66.60
N THR A 180 88.66 -14.51 -66.15
CA THR A 180 88.13 -14.81 -64.82
C THR A 180 89.14 -15.59 -63.98
N PHE A 181 89.02 -15.45 -62.66
CA PHE A 181 89.82 -16.21 -61.71
C PHE A 181 88.93 -16.75 -60.59
N THR A 182 89.41 -17.83 -59.97
CA THR A 182 88.89 -18.32 -58.70
C THR A 182 90.06 -18.63 -57.77
N VAL A 183 89.93 -18.25 -56.52
CA VAL A 183 90.92 -18.50 -55.49
C VAL A 183 90.21 -18.87 -54.19
N SER A 184 90.64 -19.96 -53.56
CA SER A 184 90.09 -20.38 -52.28
C SER A 184 90.78 -19.68 -51.12
N PHE A 185 90.01 -19.40 -50.08
CA PHE A 185 90.52 -18.97 -48.79
C PHE A 185 89.71 -19.60 -47.66
N ALA A 186 90.33 -19.73 -46.49
CA ALA A 186 89.65 -20.15 -45.27
C ALA A 186 89.24 -18.89 -44.48
N ALA A 187 87.95 -18.69 -44.28
CA ALA A 187 87.44 -17.62 -43.43
C ALA A 187 87.66 -17.93 -41.95
N ALA A 188 87.91 -16.89 -41.15
CA ALA A 188 87.97 -17.03 -39.69
C ALA A 188 86.58 -17.41 -39.13
N SER A 189 86.53 -18.44 -38.30
CA SER A 189 85.28 -18.93 -37.71
C SER A 189 84.59 -17.87 -36.86
N ASN A 190 83.29 -17.69 -37.10
CA ASN A 190 82.40 -16.77 -36.37
C ASN A 190 82.90 -15.32 -36.38
N ALA A 191 83.50 -14.92 -37.49
CA ALA A 191 84.10 -13.61 -37.67
C ALA A 191 83.90 -13.10 -39.10
N VAL A 192 84.06 -11.79 -39.26
CA VAL A 192 84.12 -11.14 -40.58
C VAL A 192 85.55 -11.23 -41.09
N THR A 193 85.76 -11.92 -42.21
CA THR A 193 87.01 -11.96 -42.96
C THR A 193 86.93 -10.94 -44.10
N THR A 194 87.72 -9.88 -44.02
CA THR A 194 87.85 -8.90 -45.11
C THR A 194 88.85 -9.42 -46.12
N VAL A 195 88.43 -9.63 -47.37
CA VAL A 195 89.29 -10.07 -48.47
C VAL A 195 89.43 -9.00 -49.54
N SER A 196 90.62 -8.87 -50.11
CA SER A 196 90.87 -8.11 -51.32
C SER A 196 91.92 -8.82 -52.17
N VAL A 197 92.04 -8.41 -53.43
CA VAL A 197 92.98 -9.00 -54.36
C VAL A 197 93.69 -7.92 -55.18
N ARG A 198 94.90 -8.22 -55.66
CA ARG A 198 95.55 -7.44 -56.73
C ARG A 198 96.18 -8.36 -57.77
N ALA A 199 96.24 -7.90 -59.00
CA ALA A 199 96.86 -8.61 -60.11
C ALA A 199 98.33 -8.18 -60.27
N VAL A 200 99.19 -9.09 -60.71
CA VAL A 200 100.58 -8.84 -61.08
C VAL A 200 100.84 -9.50 -62.45
N ASP A 201 101.32 -8.74 -63.43
CA ASP A 201 101.68 -9.31 -64.75
C ASP A 201 103.01 -10.08 -64.73
N ALA A 202 103.39 -10.63 -65.88
CA ALA A 202 104.66 -11.35 -66.04
C ALA A 202 105.91 -10.45 -65.95
N ALA A 203 105.78 -9.13 -66.17
CA ALA A 203 106.86 -8.16 -66.07
C ALA A 203 107.06 -7.64 -64.63
N GLY A 204 106.15 -8.01 -63.72
CA GLY A 204 106.17 -7.63 -62.31
C GLY A 204 105.39 -6.36 -61.97
N ASN A 205 104.61 -5.79 -62.90
CA ASN A 205 103.76 -4.64 -62.59
C ASN A 205 102.52 -5.08 -61.82
N ALA A 206 102.21 -4.39 -60.73
CA ALA A 206 101.07 -4.71 -59.88
C ALA A 206 99.92 -3.71 -60.09
N SER A 207 98.69 -4.20 -60.25
CA SER A 207 97.48 -3.40 -60.32
C SER A 207 97.21 -2.62 -59.03
N GLY A 208 96.22 -1.72 -59.04
CA GLY A 208 95.59 -1.24 -57.81
C GLY A 208 94.98 -2.40 -57.00
N CYS A 209 94.74 -2.18 -55.70
CA CYS A 209 94.00 -3.15 -54.88
C CYS A 209 92.51 -3.12 -55.26
N SER A 210 91.86 -4.27 -55.33
CA SER A 210 90.41 -4.35 -55.52
C SER A 210 89.66 -3.65 -54.39
N ILE A 211 88.38 -3.36 -54.61
CA ILE A 211 87.48 -3.09 -53.49
C ILE A 211 87.47 -4.30 -52.55
N SER A 212 87.43 -4.04 -51.24
CA SER A 212 87.37 -5.10 -50.24
C SER A 212 85.99 -5.74 -50.21
N LEU A 213 85.94 -7.07 -50.11
CA LEU A 213 84.72 -7.83 -49.88
C LEU A 213 84.75 -8.39 -48.44
N ALA A 214 83.65 -8.25 -47.71
CA ALA A 214 83.52 -8.83 -46.38
C ALA A 214 82.79 -10.18 -46.48
N TYR A 215 83.39 -11.22 -45.91
CA TYR A 215 82.74 -12.52 -45.74
C TYR A 215 82.53 -12.79 -44.25
N THR A 216 81.28 -12.89 -43.83
CA THR A 216 80.90 -13.23 -42.45
C THR A 216 80.69 -14.72 -42.36
N HIS A 217 81.57 -15.42 -41.65
CA HIS A 217 81.31 -16.79 -41.24
C HIS A 217 80.45 -16.78 -39.97
N ASP A 218 79.38 -17.56 -39.95
CA ASP A 218 78.57 -17.76 -38.75
C ASP A 218 78.06 -19.20 -38.68
N SER A 219 78.46 -19.92 -37.64
CA SER A 219 78.05 -21.30 -37.34
C SER A 219 77.27 -21.43 -36.04
N ILE A 220 76.94 -20.31 -35.40
CA ILE A 220 76.26 -20.28 -34.12
C ILE A 220 74.76 -20.33 -34.39
N ALA A 221 74.11 -21.42 -34.01
CA ALA A 221 72.66 -21.50 -34.12
C ALA A 221 71.99 -20.46 -33.21
N PRO A 222 70.85 -19.87 -33.66
CA PRO A 222 70.08 -18.97 -32.81
C PRO A 222 69.47 -19.71 -31.61
N ALA A 223 69.06 -18.95 -30.59
CA ALA A 223 68.33 -19.46 -29.45
C ALA A 223 67.06 -20.21 -29.88
N VAL A 224 66.68 -21.23 -29.10
CA VAL A 224 65.41 -21.94 -29.31
C VAL A 224 64.25 -20.94 -29.09
N PRO A 225 63.29 -20.83 -30.02
CA PRO A 225 62.16 -19.93 -29.84
C PRO A 225 61.38 -20.22 -28.56
N VAL A 226 60.84 -19.19 -27.92
CA VAL A 226 59.92 -19.32 -26.79
C VAL A 226 58.55 -18.85 -27.24
N VAL A 227 57.58 -19.77 -27.37
CA VAL A 227 56.19 -19.42 -27.67
C VAL A 227 55.54 -18.89 -26.39
N THR A 228 55.06 -17.65 -26.41
CA THR A 228 54.51 -16.96 -25.23
C THR A 228 52.98 -16.96 -25.20
N GLY A 229 52.33 -17.19 -26.34
CA GLY A 229 50.87 -17.23 -26.41
C GLY A 229 50.31 -17.06 -27.81
N SER A 230 49.03 -16.73 -27.90
CA SER A 230 48.34 -16.39 -29.14
C SER A 230 47.53 -15.11 -28.99
N THR A 231 47.25 -14.45 -30.11
CA THR A 231 46.30 -13.35 -30.21
C THR A 231 45.25 -13.68 -31.28
N PRO A 232 43.96 -13.86 -30.91
CA PRO A 232 43.41 -13.91 -29.55
C PRO A 232 44.00 -15.05 -28.70
N GLY A 233 43.91 -14.92 -27.37
CA GLY A 233 44.36 -15.96 -26.44
C GLY A 233 43.53 -17.24 -26.60
N SER A 234 44.13 -18.40 -26.38
CA SER A 234 43.43 -19.69 -26.44
C SER A 234 42.77 -20.04 -25.09
N PRO A 235 41.57 -20.66 -25.07
CA PRO A 235 40.70 -20.97 -26.23
C PRO A 235 40.05 -19.71 -26.83
N SER A 236 39.73 -19.75 -28.13
CA SER A 236 39.08 -18.63 -28.83
C SER A 236 38.36 -19.12 -30.09
N SER A 237 37.32 -18.41 -30.52
CA SER A 237 36.56 -18.67 -31.76
C SER A 237 37.22 -18.18 -33.05
N SER A 238 38.50 -17.81 -32.98
CA SER A 238 39.26 -17.38 -34.15
C SER A 238 39.92 -18.56 -34.83
N ASN A 239 39.54 -18.82 -36.09
CA ASN A 239 40.25 -19.75 -36.98
C ASN A 239 41.61 -19.22 -37.47
N THR A 240 41.94 -17.96 -37.21
CA THR A 240 43.18 -17.32 -37.68
C THR A 240 43.95 -16.63 -36.55
N PRO A 241 44.33 -17.34 -35.48
CA PRO A 241 45.09 -16.73 -34.41
C PRO A 241 46.53 -16.42 -34.87
N THR A 242 47.13 -15.41 -34.25
CA THR A 242 48.56 -15.12 -34.39
C THR A 242 49.30 -15.75 -33.23
N ILE A 243 50.21 -16.68 -33.51
CA ILE A 243 51.09 -17.27 -32.51
C ILE A 243 52.24 -16.31 -32.24
N THR A 244 52.42 -15.97 -30.97
CA THR A 244 53.39 -14.99 -30.51
C THR A 244 54.47 -15.65 -29.67
N GLY A 245 55.67 -15.10 -29.75
CA GLY A 245 56.79 -15.58 -28.97
C GLY A 245 58.04 -14.74 -29.20
N THR A 246 59.15 -15.24 -28.67
CA THR A 246 60.45 -14.58 -28.78
C THR A 246 61.53 -15.49 -29.33
N THR A 247 62.49 -14.90 -30.05
CA THR A 247 63.71 -15.54 -30.54
C THR A 247 64.76 -14.46 -30.84
N ASP A 248 65.94 -14.83 -31.31
CA ASP A 248 66.97 -13.89 -31.74
C ASP A 248 66.52 -13.04 -32.94
N ALA A 249 66.96 -11.79 -32.97
CA ALA A 249 66.52 -10.82 -33.98
C ALA A 249 67.00 -11.16 -35.38
N GLY A 250 66.13 -10.93 -36.38
CA GLY A 250 66.43 -11.19 -37.78
C GLY A 250 66.43 -12.68 -38.18
N THR A 251 66.03 -13.58 -37.28
CA THR A 251 65.85 -15.00 -37.59
C THR A 251 64.50 -15.27 -38.27
N THR A 252 64.45 -16.31 -39.10
CA THR A 252 63.22 -16.91 -39.61
C THR A 252 62.71 -17.93 -38.61
N VAL A 253 61.46 -17.81 -38.17
CA VAL A 253 60.81 -18.77 -37.26
C VAL A 253 59.89 -19.67 -38.06
N ASN A 254 60.11 -20.98 -37.94
CA ASN A 254 59.28 -22.01 -38.53
C ASN A 254 58.47 -22.70 -37.43
N LEU A 255 57.15 -22.86 -37.65
CA LEU A 255 56.25 -23.62 -36.80
C LEU A 255 55.98 -24.99 -37.38
N TYR A 256 55.81 -25.97 -36.51
CA TYR A 256 55.66 -27.39 -36.82
C TYR A 256 54.52 -27.99 -36.00
N THR A 257 53.83 -28.99 -36.53
CA THR A 257 52.75 -29.70 -35.81
C THR A 257 53.20 -30.99 -35.13
N SER A 258 54.51 -31.27 -35.15
CA SER A 258 55.13 -32.46 -34.56
C SER A 258 56.39 -32.09 -33.81
N ALA A 259 56.62 -32.78 -32.68
CA ALA A 259 57.78 -32.58 -31.81
C ALA A 259 59.14 -32.84 -32.49
N ALA A 260 59.13 -33.53 -33.64
CA ALA A 260 60.35 -33.78 -34.41
C ALA A 260 60.80 -32.58 -35.26
N CYS A 261 59.96 -31.54 -35.41
CA CYS A 261 60.21 -30.36 -36.23
C CYS A 261 60.74 -30.68 -37.67
N THR A 262 60.11 -31.65 -38.36
CA THR A 262 60.56 -32.13 -39.67
C THR A 262 59.91 -31.41 -40.85
N THR A 263 58.60 -31.14 -40.79
CA THR A 263 57.84 -30.49 -41.88
C THR A 263 57.31 -29.14 -41.41
N ILE A 264 57.76 -28.07 -42.07
CA ILE A 264 57.32 -26.70 -41.76
C ILE A 264 55.83 -26.59 -42.08
N ALA A 265 55.03 -26.23 -41.08
CA ALA A 265 53.61 -25.96 -41.23
C ALA A 265 53.35 -24.48 -41.52
N TYR A 266 54.06 -23.60 -40.82
CA TYR A 266 53.99 -22.15 -40.99
C TYR A 266 55.38 -21.53 -40.83
N SER A 267 55.61 -20.36 -41.42
CA SER A 267 56.88 -19.65 -41.28
C SER A 267 56.65 -18.14 -41.20
N GLY A 268 57.56 -17.46 -40.51
CA GLY A 268 57.58 -16.01 -40.39
C GLY A 268 58.96 -15.51 -39.97
N SER A 269 59.09 -14.21 -39.72
CA SER A 269 60.34 -13.60 -39.28
C SER A 269 60.18 -12.92 -37.92
N ALA A 270 61.27 -12.87 -37.16
CA ALA A 270 61.33 -12.12 -35.92
C ALA A 270 61.65 -10.64 -36.21
N SER A 271 60.82 -9.73 -35.69
CA SER A 271 61.05 -8.30 -35.67
C SER A 271 61.57 -7.89 -34.30
N GLY A 272 62.83 -7.44 -34.23
CA GLY A 272 63.54 -7.42 -32.94
C GLY A 272 63.54 -8.83 -32.34
N THR A 273 63.28 -8.98 -31.05
CA THR A 273 63.23 -10.31 -30.41
C THR A 273 61.88 -11.01 -30.50
N ALA A 274 60.86 -10.39 -31.10
CA ALA A 274 59.49 -10.91 -31.11
C ALA A 274 59.11 -11.47 -32.48
N PHE A 275 58.31 -12.54 -32.49
CA PHE A 275 57.67 -13.03 -33.70
C PHE A 275 56.15 -13.12 -33.51
N GLY A 276 55.43 -12.98 -34.62
CA GLY A 276 53.99 -13.18 -34.73
C GLY A 276 53.69 -13.93 -36.02
N ILE A 277 53.17 -15.15 -35.91
CA ILE A 277 52.89 -16.00 -37.07
C ILE A 277 51.40 -16.35 -37.07
N ALA A 278 50.69 -15.86 -38.08
CA ALA A 278 49.30 -16.25 -38.30
C ALA A 278 49.23 -17.71 -38.76
N ILE A 279 48.35 -18.49 -38.14
CA ILE A 279 48.08 -19.87 -38.50
C ILE A 279 46.62 -20.04 -38.88
N SER A 280 46.29 -21.12 -39.57
CA SER A 280 44.90 -21.54 -39.81
C SER A 280 44.57 -22.73 -38.93
N VAL A 281 43.45 -22.64 -38.20
CA VAL A 281 42.95 -23.70 -37.32
C VAL A 281 41.49 -23.98 -37.69
N GLY A 282 41.13 -25.26 -37.83
CA GLY A 282 39.76 -25.65 -38.17
C GLY A 282 38.80 -25.53 -36.98
N ASP A 283 37.51 -25.42 -37.28
CA ASP A 283 36.45 -25.28 -36.27
C ASP A 283 36.45 -26.42 -35.25
N ASN A 284 36.37 -26.06 -33.97
CA ASN A 284 36.33 -26.92 -32.80
C ASN A 284 37.51 -27.91 -32.76
N THR A 285 38.70 -27.45 -33.12
CA THR A 285 39.91 -28.27 -33.13
C THR A 285 41.05 -27.70 -32.26
N ALA A 286 41.88 -28.60 -31.74
CA ALA A 286 43.11 -28.24 -31.07
C ALA A 286 44.31 -28.44 -32.00
N THR A 287 45.07 -27.39 -32.24
CA THR A 287 46.33 -27.43 -33.01
C THR A 287 47.52 -27.29 -32.08
N THR A 288 48.37 -28.32 -32.05
CA THR A 288 49.59 -28.33 -31.24
C THR A 288 50.80 -27.93 -32.10
N LEU A 289 51.64 -27.05 -31.57
CA LEU A 289 52.71 -26.37 -32.29
C LEU A 289 54.05 -26.45 -31.56
N TYR A 290 55.10 -26.58 -32.36
CA TYR A 290 56.51 -26.51 -31.98
C TYR A 290 57.21 -25.49 -32.88
N ALA A 291 58.35 -24.94 -32.48
CA ALA A 291 59.05 -23.92 -33.24
C ALA A 291 60.56 -24.17 -33.38
N ARG A 292 61.15 -23.65 -34.46
CA ARG A 292 62.61 -23.49 -34.65
C ARG A 292 62.91 -22.13 -35.25
N ALA A 293 64.04 -21.54 -34.87
CA ALA A 293 64.59 -20.36 -35.54
C ALA A 293 65.73 -20.76 -36.47
N VAL A 294 65.86 -20.03 -37.58
CA VAL A 294 66.93 -20.16 -38.56
C VAL A 294 67.53 -18.77 -38.78
N ASP A 295 68.84 -18.63 -38.60
CA ASP A 295 69.53 -17.36 -38.85
C ASP A 295 69.81 -17.12 -40.36
N ALA A 296 70.41 -15.98 -40.69
CA ALA A 296 70.74 -15.62 -42.06
C ALA A 296 71.86 -16.50 -42.68
N ALA A 297 72.69 -17.15 -41.86
CA ALA A 297 73.74 -18.07 -42.30
C ALA A 297 73.23 -19.51 -42.51
N GLY A 298 71.95 -19.76 -42.18
CA GLY A 298 71.27 -21.04 -42.33
C GLY A 298 71.41 -21.97 -41.13
N ASN A 299 71.95 -21.51 -39.99
CA ASN A 299 71.99 -22.33 -38.78
C ASN A 299 70.62 -22.34 -38.12
N ALA A 300 70.19 -23.53 -37.68
CA ALA A 300 68.88 -23.72 -37.12
C ALA A 300 68.95 -24.15 -35.65
N SER A 301 68.12 -23.55 -34.81
CA SER A 301 67.99 -23.91 -33.40
C SER A 301 67.52 -25.37 -33.21
N ALA A 302 67.59 -25.88 -31.98
CA ALA A 302 66.82 -27.05 -31.59
C ALA A 302 65.30 -26.76 -31.67
N CYS A 303 64.49 -27.82 -31.79
CA CYS A 303 63.03 -27.74 -31.68
C CYS A 303 62.63 -27.36 -30.26
N THR A 304 61.52 -26.63 -30.09
CA THR A 304 60.99 -26.32 -28.75
C THR A 304 60.71 -27.59 -27.94
N GLY A 305 61.12 -27.60 -26.67
CA GLY A 305 60.90 -28.76 -25.79
C GLY A 305 59.46 -28.92 -25.30
N ALA A 306 58.74 -27.80 -25.15
CA ALA A 306 57.32 -27.78 -24.82
C ALA A 306 56.50 -27.43 -26.06
N ALA A 307 55.36 -28.08 -26.19
CA ALA A 307 54.38 -27.75 -27.23
C ALA A 307 53.49 -26.58 -26.77
N PHE A 308 53.06 -25.75 -27.70
CA PHE A 308 51.98 -24.79 -27.49
C PHE A 308 50.73 -25.31 -28.20
N THR A 309 49.60 -25.42 -27.48
CA THR A 309 48.33 -25.85 -28.08
C THR A 309 47.39 -24.67 -28.17
N TYR A 310 46.93 -24.35 -29.38
CA TYR A 310 45.81 -23.46 -29.62
C TYR A 310 44.55 -24.30 -29.80
N VAL A 311 43.59 -24.11 -28.92
CA VAL A 311 42.22 -24.63 -29.03
C VAL A 311 41.36 -23.56 -29.71
N GLU A 312 40.86 -23.89 -30.90
CA GLU A 312 39.77 -23.16 -31.53
C GLU A 312 38.45 -23.74 -31.01
N ASP A 313 37.54 -22.87 -30.60
CA ASP A 313 36.21 -23.23 -30.14
C ASP A 313 35.19 -22.23 -30.66
N SER A 314 34.39 -22.67 -31.62
CA SER A 314 33.27 -21.94 -32.23
C SER A 314 31.92 -22.48 -31.73
N THR A 315 31.91 -23.36 -30.72
CA THR A 315 30.69 -23.94 -30.17
C THR A 315 30.07 -22.96 -29.20
N LYS A 316 28.87 -22.46 -29.52
CA LYS A 316 28.14 -21.59 -28.59
C LYS A 316 27.74 -22.35 -27.32
N PRO A 317 27.71 -21.66 -26.16
CA PRO A 317 27.19 -22.24 -24.94
C PRO A 317 25.73 -22.68 -25.07
N THR A 318 25.35 -23.68 -24.29
CA THR A 318 23.93 -24.03 -24.11
C THR A 318 23.13 -22.82 -23.62
N LEU A 319 21.88 -22.68 -24.07
CA LEU A 319 21.03 -21.56 -23.68
C LEU A 319 20.87 -21.54 -22.15
N PRO A 320 21.05 -20.37 -21.50
CA PRO A 320 20.69 -20.24 -20.10
C PRO A 320 19.20 -20.54 -19.86
N VAL A 321 18.92 -21.11 -18.69
CA VAL A 321 17.56 -21.30 -18.18
C VAL A 321 17.38 -20.37 -16.99
N VAL A 322 16.52 -19.37 -17.12
CA VAL A 322 16.16 -18.46 -16.02
C VAL A 322 15.00 -19.08 -15.24
N THR A 323 15.19 -19.35 -13.95
CA THR A 323 14.22 -20.12 -13.13
C THR A 323 13.49 -19.28 -12.10
N GLY A 324 14.06 -18.17 -11.64
CA GLY A 324 13.45 -17.40 -10.55
C GLY A 324 14.23 -16.18 -10.10
N THR A 325 13.75 -15.60 -9.01
CA THR A 325 14.38 -14.50 -8.30
C THR A 325 14.46 -14.81 -6.82
N SER A 326 15.49 -14.29 -6.15
CA SER A 326 15.63 -14.30 -4.70
C SER A 326 15.77 -12.85 -4.20
N PRO A 327 14.83 -12.33 -3.39
CA PRO A 327 13.58 -12.97 -2.95
C PRO A 327 12.61 -13.25 -4.11
N ALA A 328 11.64 -14.14 -3.89
CA ALA A 328 10.62 -14.46 -4.87
C ALA A 328 9.69 -13.26 -5.14
N SER A 329 9.19 -13.17 -6.37
CA SER A 329 8.28 -12.10 -6.80
C SER A 329 6.81 -12.39 -6.40
N PRO A 330 6.02 -11.36 -6.05
CA PRO A 330 6.43 -9.98 -5.77
C PRO A 330 7.13 -9.87 -4.40
N SER A 331 7.95 -8.83 -4.19
CA SER A 331 8.62 -8.61 -2.91
C SER A 331 8.88 -7.13 -2.62
N ASN A 332 8.82 -6.77 -1.34
CA ASN A 332 9.18 -5.46 -0.82
C ASN A 332 10.61 -5.36 -0.26
N ALA A 333 11.39 -6.45 -0.29
CA ALA A 333 12.62 -6.51 0.49
C ALA A 333 13.81 -5.80 -0.18
N THR A 334 13.86 -5.74 -1.52
CA THR A 334 15.01 -5.18 -2.23
C THR A 334 14.72 -4.80 -3.68
N THR A 335 15.35 -3.73 -4.17
CA THR A 335 15.41 -3.38 -5.60
C THR A 335 16.52 -4.11 -6.35
N THR A 336 17.29 -4.98 -5.69
CA THR A 336 18.38 -5.76 -6.30
C THR A 336 18.21 -7.26 -6.06
N PRO A 337 17.14 -7.90 -6.58
CA PRO A 337 16.96 -9.35 -6.47
C PRO A 337 18.11 -10.09 -7.17
N ALA A 338 18.45 -11.27 -6.67
CA ALA A 338 19.30 -12.21 -7.41
C ALA A 338 18.45 -12.96 -8.44
N VAL A 339 18.76 -12.81 -9.73
CA VAL A 339 18.15 -13.61 -10.81
C VAL A 339 18.85 -14.97 -10.85
N THR A 340 18.08 -16.04 -10.68
CA THR A 340 18.62 -17.40 -10.54
C THR A 340 18.32 -18.25 -11.77
N GLY A 341 19.22 -19.18 -12.07
CA GLY A 341 19.06 -20.09 -13.18
C GLY A 341 20.26 -21.00 -13.39
N THR A 342 20.30 -21.65 -14.56
CA THR A 342 21.41 -22.50 -14.98
C THR A 342 21.98 -22.07 -16.32
N ALA A 343 23.26 -22.27 -16.52
CA ALA A 343 23.95 -22.07 -17.78
C ALA A 343 25.14 -23.05 -17.84
N GLU A 344 25.91 -23.03 -18.93
CA GLU A 344 27.14 -23.82 -19.01
C GLU A 344 28.11 -23.46 -17.87
N ALA A 345 28.72 -24.49 -17.26
CA ALA A 345 29.61 -24.29 -16.12
C ALA A 345 30.87 -23.50 -16.52
N GLY A 346 31.16 -22.43 -15.78
CA GLY A 346 32.29 -21.54 -16.05
C GLY A 346 31.99 -20.42 -17.06
N ALA A 347 30.83 -20.44 -17.74
CA ALA A 347 30.41 -19.36 -18.60
C ALA A 347 30.05 -18.09 -17.80
N THR A 348 30.22 -16.93 -18.42
CA THR A 348 29.72 -15.65 -17.90
C THR A 348 28.30 -15.45 -18.39
N VAL A 349 27.35 -15.33 -17.47
CA VAL A 349 25.93 -15.09 -17.77
C VAL A 349 25.65 -13.59 -17.73
N HIS A 350 24.95 -13.08 -18.75
CA HIS A 350 24.46 -11.71 -18.82
C HIS A 350 22.94 -11.70 -18.66
N ILE A 351 22.40 -10.81 -17.82
CA ILE A 351 20.97 -10.65 -17.55
C ILE A 351 20.43 -9.45 -18.33
N TYR A 352 19.20 -9.55 -18.84
CA TYR A 352 18.53 -8.56 -19.68
C TYR A 352 17.07 -8.36 -19.28
N ALA A 353 16.49 -7.19 -19.58
CA ALA A 353 15.07 -6.88 -19.39
C ALA A 353 14.17 -7.19 -20.61
N SER A 354 14.75 -7.63 -21.73
CA SER A 354 14.01 -7.89 -22.97
C SER A 354 14.38 -9.24 -23.59
N ALA A 355 13.41 -9.84 -24.27
CA ALA A 355 13.59 -11.09 -25.01
C ALA A 355 14.58 -10.99 -26.19
N THR A 356 15.04 -9.78 -26.52
CA THR A 356 16.03 -9.54 -27.57
C THR A 356 17.48 -9.57 -27.06
N CYS A 357 17.68 -9.57 -25.73
CA CYS A 357 19.00 -9.59 -25.09
C CYS A 357 20.03 -8.59 -25.67
N VAL A 358 19.62 -7.33 -25.88
CA VAL A 358 20.49 -6.30 -26.50
C VAL A 358 21.33 -5.54 -25.48
N THR A 359 20.73 -5.12 -24.35
CA THR A 359 21.40 -4.30 -23.33
C THR A 359 21.43 -5.05 -22.00
N SER A 360 22.62 -5.47 -21.59
CA SER A 360 22.81 -6.20 -20.33
C SER A 360 22.58 -5.27 -19.13
N LEU A 361 21.82 -5.75 -18.15
CA LEU A 361 21.60 -5.09 -16.86
C LEU A 361 22.68 -5.45 -15.84
N ALA A 362 23.12 -6.70 -15.87
CA ALA A 362 24.10 -7.27 -14.95
C ALA A 362 24.77 -8.49 -15.59
N SER A 363 25.93 -8.88 -15.08
CA SER A 363 26.58 -10.13 -15.46
C SER A 363 27.28 -10.79 -14.28
N GLY A 364 27.50 -12.10 -14.38
CA GLY A 364 28.18 -12.88 -13.35
C GLY A 364 28.44 -14.33 -13.79
N PRO A 365 29.27 -15.07 -13.06
CA PRO A 365 29.67 -16.42 -13.45
C PRO A 365 28.59 -17.48 -13.16
N ALA A 366 28.50 -18.49 -14.02
CA ALA A 366 27.78 -19.73 -13.76
C ALA A 366 28.69 -20.75 -13.04
N THR A 367 28.69 -20.72 -11.70
CA THR A 367 29.53 -21.60 -10.88
C THR A 367 28.87 -22.98 -10.75
N GLY A 368 29.54 -24.04 -11.20
CA GLY A 368 28.96 -25.39 -11.19
C GLY A 368 27.70 -25.52 -12.05
N GLY A 369 27.54 -24.65 -13.06
CA GLY A 369 26.39 -24.63 -13.96
C GLY A 369 25.17 -23.87 -13.44
N SER A 370 25.24 -23.27 -12.25
CA SER A 370 24.18 -22.43 -11.67
C SER A 370 24.63 -20.98 -11.55
N PHE A 371 23.70 -20.04 -11.72
CA PHE A 371 23.95 -18.61 -11.51
C PHE A 371 22.91 -18.00 -10.56
N ALA A 372 23.34 -16.98 -9.82
CA ALA A 372 22.51 -16.12 -8.99
C ALA A 372 23.07 -14.70 -9.08
N ILE A 373 22.51 -13.89 -9.98
CA ILE A 373 23.10 -12.60 -10.37
C ILE A 373 22.23 -11.45 -9.81
N PRO A 374 22.74 -10.67 -8.83
CA PRO A 374 22.06 -9.48 -8.35
C PRO A 374 21.82 -8.50 -9.50
N THR A 375 20.55 -8.13 -9.71
CA THR A 375 20.16 -7.26 -10.83
C THR A 375 19.26 -6.14 -10.32
N THR A 376 19.69 -4.89 -10.52
CA THR A 376 18.93 -3.71 -10.07
C THR A 376 17.69 -3.50 -10.93
N VAL A 377 16.54 -3.28 -10.28
CA VAL A 377 15.27 -2.91 -10.91
C VAL A 377 14.77 -1.58 -10.37
N THR A 378 13.84 -0.96 -11.10
CA THR A 378 13.13 0.23 -10.62
C THR A 378 12.15 -0.17 -9.52
N ALA A 379 12.08 0.61 -8.45
CA ALA A 379 11.13 0.37 -7.37
C ALA A 379 9.67 0.48 -7.85
N ASN A 380 8.76 -0.32 -7.28
CA ASN A 380 7.32 -0.32 -7.60
C ASN A 380 7.05 -0.63 -9.09
N SER A 381 7.88 -1.48 -9.68
CA SER A 381 7.81 -1.86 -11.09
C SER A 381 8.01 -3.36 -11.27
N THR A 382 7.48 -3.89 -12.38
CA THR A 382 7.70 -5.27 -12.82
C THR A 382 8.77 -5.29 -13.90
N THR A 383 9.81 -6.09 -13.71
CA THR A 383 10.84 -6.37 -14.71
C THR A 383 10.82 -7.86 -15.07
N THR A 384 10.87 -8.17 -16.37
CA THR A 384 11.00 -9.55 -16.87
C THR A 384 12.45 -9.81 -17.25
N PHE A 385 13.06 -10.86 -16.72
CA PHE A 385 14.46 -11.19 -16.93
C PHE A 385 14.68 -12.30 -17.95
N TYR A 386 15.65 -12.07 -18.84
CA TYR A 386 16.20 -13.02 -19.80
C TYR A 386 17.72 -13.10 -19.61
N ALA A 387 18.36 -14.12 -20.20
CA ALA A 387 19.81 -14.29 -20.07
C ALA A 387 20.50 -14.79 -21.35
N THR A 388 21.78 -14.47 -21.51
CA THR A 388 22.72 -15.13 -22.44
C THR A 388 23.92 -15.64 -21.64
N ALA A 389 24.68 -16.59 -22.19
CA ALA A 389 25.94 -17.06 -21.63
C ALA A 389 27.06 -16.87 -22.64
N THR A 390 28.26 -16.56 -22.13
CA THR A 390 29.51 -16.44 -22.87
C THR A 390 30.52 -17.42 -22.31
N ASP A 391 31.02 -18.36 -23.13
CA ASP A 391 32.07 -19.31 -22.71
C ASP A 391 33.46 -18.64 -22.61
N ALA A 392 34.46 -19.45 -22.29
CA ALA A 392 35.86 -19.02 -22.23
C ALA A 392 36.46 -18.65 -23.59
N ALA A 393 35.91 -19.15 -24.70
CA ALA A 393 36.34 -18.84 -26.07
C ALA A 393 35.70 -17.56 -26.62
N GLY A 394 34.75 -16.99 -25.89
CA GLY A 394 34.03 -15.77 -26.24
C GLY A 394 32.77 -16.00 -27.09
N ASN A 395 32.33 -17.25 -27.28
CA ASN A 395 31.08 -17.51 -27.99
C ASN A 395 29.89 -17.15 -27.11
N ILE A 396 28.89 -16.49 -27.70
CA ILE A 396 27.69 -16.06 -27.00
C ILE A 396 26.50 -16.93 -27.42
N SER A 397 25.77 -17.46 -26.45
CA SER A 397 24.52 -18.19 -26.67
C SER A 397 23.45 -17.29 -27.28
N ASN A 398 22.38 -17.89 -27.79
CA ASN A 398 21.15 -17.13 -28.03
C ASN A 398 20.52 -16.69 -26.70
N CYS A 399 19.58 -15.73 -26.77
CA CYS A 399 18.78 -15.29 -25.61
C CYS A 399 17.95 -16.46 -25.05
N SER A 400 17.82 -16.55 -23.73
CA SER A 400 17.09 -17.61 -23.05
C SER A 400 15.64 -17.70 -23.53
N ALA A 401 15.14 -18.93 -23.73
CA ALA A 401 13.73 -19.16 -24.04
C ALA A 401 12.83 -19.01 -22.81
N THR A 402 13.40 -19.25 -21.62
CA THR A 402 12.74 -19.05 -20.33
C THR A 402 13.00 -17.65 -19.80
N SER A 403 12.04 -17.14 -19.04
CA SER A 403 12.12 -15.86 -18.35
C SER A 403 11.43 -15.95 -17.00
N THR A 404 11.77 -15.02 -16.11
CA THR A 404 11.08 -14.86 -14.83
C THR A 404 10.75 -13.38 -14.63
N THR A 405 9.76 -13.08 -13.81
CA THR A 405 9.41 -11.69 -13.49
C THR A 405 9.74 -11.38 -12.04
N TYR A 406 10.18 -10.16 -11.80
CA TYR A 406 10.30 -9.59 -10.46
C TYR A 406 9.54 -8.29 -10.38
N ARG A 407 8.56 -8.24 -9.47
CA ARG A 407 7.84 -7.04 -9.11
C ARG A 407 8.34 -6.58 -7.75
N HIS A 408 9.14 -5.51 -7.75
CA HIS A 408 9.43 -4.81 -6.51
C HIS A 408 8.21 -3.98 -6.12
N ASP A 409 7.74 -4.09 -4.89
CA ASP A 409 6.60 -3.32 -4.40
C ASP A 409 6.77 -2.99 -2.92
N ILE A 410 6.85 -1.71 -2.59
CA ILE A 410 6.93 -1.19 -1.22
C ILE A 410 5.66 -0.41 -0.82
N ILE A 411 4.64 -0.42 -1.66
CA ILE A 411 3.40 0.32 -1.42
C ILE A 411 2.50 -0.56 -0.56
N ALA A 412 2.32 -0.18 0.70
CA ALA A 412 1.42 -0.90 1.58
C ALA A 412 -0.05 -0.78 1.14
N PRO A 413 -0.87 -1.83 1.35
CA PRO A 413 -2.31 -1.75 1.17
C PRO A 413 -2.92 -0.70 2.10
N ALA A 414 -4.06 -0.15 1.71
CA ALA A 414 -4.85 0.69 2.61
C ALA A 414 -5.29 -0.11 3.85
N ALA A 415 -5.47 0.57 4.99
CA ALA A 415 -5.99 -0.06 6.19
C ALA A 415 -7.37 -0.70 5.91
N PRO A 416 -7.68 -1.89 6.46
CA PRO A 416 -9.02 -2.47 6.34
C PRO A 416 -10.10 -1.49 6.83
N THR A 417 -11.24 -1.48 6.16
CA THR A 417 -12.37 -0.57 6.44
C THR A 417 -13.69 -1.33 6.54
N GLY A 418 -14.71 -0.70 7.12
CA GLY A 418 -16.05 -1.28 7.22
C GLY A 418 -16.10 -2.55 8.07
N LEU A 419 -15.27 -2.65 9.12
CA LEU A 419 -15.27 -3.80 10.01
C LEU A 419 -16.67 -3.97 10.65
N ALA A 420 -17.18 -5.19 10.61
CA ALA A 420 -18.45 -5.58 11.23
C ALA A 420 -18.31 -6.94 11.90
N THR A 421 -19.18 -7.22 12.86
CA THR A 421 -19.29 -8.54 13.50
C THR A 421 -20.58 -9.24 13.10
N SER A 422 -20.52 -10.56 12.96
CA SER A 422 -21.68 -11.44 12.91
C SER A 422 -21.58 -12.46 14.05
N PRO A 423 -22.55 -12.53 14.99
CA PRO A 423 -23.72 -11.64 15.10
C PRO A 423 -23.33 -10.18 15.40
N VAL A 424 -24.29 -9.26 15.19
CA VAL A 424 -24.13 -7.84 15.52
C VAL A 424 -24.05 -7.68 17.04
N SER A 425 -23.21 -6.76 17.51
CA SER A 425 -23.08 -6.41 18.92
C SER A 425 -24.22 -5.49 19.39
N PRO A 426 -24.71 -5.62 20.64
CA PRO A 426 -24.37 -6.66 21.62
C PRO A 426 -25.06 -8.00 21.30
N SER A 427 -24.50 -9.11 21.77
CA SER A 427 -25.08 -10.45 21.55
C SER A 427 -24.61 -11.48 22.59
N THR A 428 -25.34 -12.60 22.69
CA THR A 428 -25.09 -13.73 23.60
C THR A 428 -24.05 -14.74 23.08
N GLN A 429 -23.51 -14.57 21.87
CA GLN A 429 -22.61 -15.55 21.25
C GLN A 429 -21.13 -15.23 21.51
N THR A 430 -20.36 -16.17 22.04
CA THR A 430 -18.91 -16.02 22.28
C THR A 430 -18.05 -16.24 21.04
N SER A 431 -18.59 -16.83 19.99
CA SER A 431 -17.90 -17.08 18.73
C SER A 431 -18.48 -16.18 17.65
N ILE A 432 -17.65 -15.31 17.10
CA ILE A 432 -18.06 -14.32 16.10
C ILE A 432 -17.26 -14.46 14.81
N THR A 433 -17.82 -13.92 13.74
CA THR A 433 -17.12 -13.63 12.49
C THR A 433 -16.86 -12.13 12.41
N VAL A 434 -15.65 -11.74 12.00
CA VAL A 434 -15.31 -10.35 11.65
C VAL A 434 -15.15 -10.23 10.15
N SER A 435 -15.93 -9.35 9.54
CA SER A 435 -15.89 -9.07 8.11
C SER A 435 -15.56 -7.61 7.82
N GLY A 436 -15.16 -7.32 6.59
CA GLY A 436 -14.89 -5.95 6.14
C GLY A 436 -14.29 -5.92 4.73
N SER A 437 -13.72 -4.77 4.38
CA SER A 437 -13.07 -4.52 3.09
C SER A 437 -11.56 -4.32 3.26
N ALA A 438 -10.79 -4.93 2.36
CA ALA A 438 -9.35 -4.74 2.22
C ALA A 438 -8.95 -4.90 0.74
N GLU A 439 -7.70 -4.61 0.40
CA GLU A 439 -7.18 -4.82 -0.95
C GLU A 439 -7.29 -6.29 -1.39
N GLY A 440 -7.77 -6.54 -2.60
CA GLY A 440 -8.02 -7.89 -3.11
C GLY A 440 -6.74 -8.73 -3.17
N GLY A 441 -6.81 -9.95 -2.64
CA GLY A 441 -5.66 -10.86 -2.54
C GLY A 441 -4.74 -10.61 -1.33
N ALA A 442 -4.93 -9.53 -0.57
CA ALA A 442 -4.18 -9.28 0.66
C ALA A 442 -4.64 -10.20 1.80
N THR A 443 -3.71 -10.61 2.66
CA THR A 443 -3.99 -11.37 3.87
C THR A 443 -4.39 -10.42 5.00
N VAL A 444 -5.60 -10.53 5.51
CA VAL A 444 -6.15 -9.73 6.60
C VAL A 444 -6.04 -10.48 7.91
N ASN A 445 -5.30 -9.90 8.86
CA ASN A 445 -5.17 -10.39 10.24
C ASN A 445 -6.03 -9.53 11.18
N VAL A 446 -6.80 -10.16 12.07
CA VAL A 446 -7.62 -9.50 13.09
C VAL A 446 -6.93 -9.57 14.46
N TYR A 447 -7.07 -8.53 15.28
CA TYR A 447 -6.42 -8.38 16.58
C TYR A 447 -7.42 -7.91 17.64
N ARG A 448 -7.10 -8.16 18.92
CA ARG A 448 -7.88 -7.69 20.09
C ARG A 448 -7.36 -6.37 20.70
N SER A 449 -6.55 -5.62 19.96
CA SER A 449 -5.85 -4.42 20.44
C SER A 449 -6.15 -3.22 19.55
N ALA A 450 -6.28 -2.03 20.13
CA ALA A 450 -6.56 -0.79 19.39
C ALA A 450 -5.48 -0.44 18.35
N SER A 451 -4.25 -0.93 18.53
CA SER A 451 -3.10 -0.64 17.66
C SER A 451 -2.69 -1.82 16.77
N CYS A 452 -3.50 -2.89 16.73
CA CYS A 452 -3.17 -4.16 16.07
C CYS A 452 -1.84 -4.74 16.58
N GLY A 453 -1.55 -4.58 17.86
CA GLY A 453 -0.40 -5.19 18.53
C GLY A 453 -0.72 -6.58 19.09
N GLY A 454 0.32 -7.39 19.31
CA GLY A 454 0.20 -8.77 19.81
C GLY A 454 -0.04 -9.79 18.70
N ALA A 455 -0.37 -11.03 19.09
CA ALA A 455 -0.73 -12.08 18.14
C ALA A 455 -2.10 -11.82 17.50
N SER A 456 -2.23 -12.12 16.20
CA SER A 456 -3.53 -12.09 15.54
C SER A 456 -4.44 -13.19 16.10
N VAL A 457 -5.74 -12.93 16.11
CA VAL A 457 -6.77 -13.82 16.66
C VAL A 457 -7.52 -14.58 15.57
N GLY A 458 -7.18 -14.29 14.32
CA GLY A 458 -7.64 -14.96 13.13
C GLY A 458 -7.11 -14.23 11.89
N SER A 459 -7.13 -14.92 10.76
CA SER A 459 -6.68 -14.39 9.48
C SER A 459 -7.51 -14.94 8.33
N SER A 460 -7.68 -14.16 7.28
CA SER A 460 -8.30 -14.59 6.02
C SER A 460 -7.70 -13.82 4.85
N THR A 461 -7.88 -14.30 3.62
CA THR A 461 -7.47 -13.55 2.42
C THR A 461 -8.66 -12.76 1.90
N ALA A 462 -8.44 -11.48 1.58
CA ALA A 462 -9.47 -10.66 0.95
C ALA A 462 -9.73 -11.13 -0.49
N SER A 463 -10.99 -11.20 -0.89
CA SER A 463 -11.38 -11.65 -2.24
C SER A 463 -10.86 -10.70 -3.30
N ALA A 464 -10.32 -11.26 -4.39
CA ALA A 464 -9.86 -10.49 -5.55
C ALA A 464 -11.00 -10.02 -6.46
N THR A 465 -12.24 -10.50 -6.28
CA THR A 465 -13.32 -10.33 -7.26
C THR A 465 -14.61 -9.72 -6.71
N ALA A 466 -14.73 -9.47 -5.41
CA ALA A 466 -15.97 -8.99 -4.81
C ALA A 466 -15.76 -7.90 -3.73
N PRO A 467 -16.54 -6.80 -3.75
CA PRO A 467 -16.46 -5.76 -2.71
C PRO A 467 -17.02 -6.28 -1.36
N ASN A 468 -16.41 -5.90 -0.24
CA ASN A 468 -16.71 -6.33 1.16
C ASN A 468 -16.20 -7.71 1.61
N LEU A 469 -15.24 -8.33 0.92
CA LEU A 469 -14.85 -9.70 1.24
C LEU A 469 -13.46 -9.79 1.85
N PHE A 470 -13.39 -9.64 3.17
CA PHE A 470 -12.69 -10.63 3.97
C PHE A 470 -13.66 -11.10 5.07
N SER A 471 -13.51 -12.34 5.51
CA SER A 471 -14.31 -12.90 6.60
C SER A 471 -13.39 -13.78 7.44
N VAL A 472 -13.16 -13.36 8.68
CA VAL A 472 -12.41 -14.13 9.66
C VAL A 472 -13.41 -14.73 10.62
N ASP A 473 -13.64 -16.02 10.47
CA ASP A 473 -14.58 -16.79 11.28
C ASP A 473 -13.96 -17.27 12.59
N ALA A 474 -14.83 -17.72 13.51
CA ALA A 474 -14.45 -18.37 14.77
C ALA A 474 -13.55 -17.54 15.70
N ILE A 475 -13.70 -16.21 15.69
CA ILE A 475 -13.04 -15.36 16.68
C ILE A 475 -13.77 -15.51 18.02
N THR A 476 -13.08 -16.08 19.00
CA THR A 476 -13.63 -16.19 20.36
C THR A 476 -13.43 -14.90 21.15
N VAL A 477 -14.48 -14.45 21.85
CA VAL A 477 -14.45 -13.31 22.78
C VAL A 477 -14.71 -13.76 24.21
N SER A 478 -14.35 -12.92 25.19
CA SER A 478 -14.62 -13.21 26.60
C SER A 478 -16.10 -12.98 26.92
N THR A 479 -16.66 -13.82 27.79
CA THR A 479 -18.04 -13.70 28.25
C THR A 479 -18.25 -12.43 29.07
N ASN A 480 -19.37 -11.75 28.86
CA ASN A 480 -19.80 -10.56 29.61
C ASN A 480 -18.76 -9.44 29.61
N ALA A 481 -18.12 -9.23 28.46
CA ALA A 481 -17.03 -8.30 28.29
C ALA A 481 -17.11 -7.59 26.93
N THR A 482 -16.58 -6.37 26.89
CA THR A 482 -16.34 -5.64 25.65
C THR A 482 -14.97 -6.02 25.09
N THR A 483 -14.95 -6.63 23.91
CA THR A 483 -13.73 -6.93 23.16
C THR A 483 -13.55 -5.92 22.04
N LEU A 484 -12.42 -5.23 22.03
CA LEU A 484 -12.04 -4.34 20.94
C LEU A 484 -11.41 -5.15 19.81
N LEU A 485 -11.81 -4.91 18.56
CA LEU A 485 -11.34 -5.63 17.38
C LEU A 485 -10.79 -4.64 16.35
N THR A 486 -9.63 -4.97 15.79
CA THR A 486 -8.97 -4.22 14.71
C THR A 486 -8.40 -5.19 13.69
N ALA A 487 -8.03 -4.70 12.51
CA ALA A 487 -7.42 -5.52 11.46
C ALA A 487 -6.28 -4.81 10.72
N ARG A 488 -5.36 -5.59 10.15
CA ARG A 488 -4.35 -5.15 9.17
C ARG A 488 -4.37 -6.07 7.96
N ALA A 489 -4.15 -5.50 6.78
CA ALA A 489 -3.93 -6.24 5.55
C ALA A 489 -2.43 -6.33 5.25
N THR A 490 -2.00 -7.45 4.69
CA THR A 490 -0.65 -7.66 4.16
C THR A 490 -0.77 -8.08 2.70
N ASP A 491 -0.19 -7.32 1.78
CA ASP A 491 -0.25 -7.65 0.35
C ASP A 491 0.64 -8.86 0.00
N ALA A 492 0.63 -9.27 -1.27
CA ALA A 492 1.46 -10.39 -1.75
C ALA A 492 2.97 -10.11 -1.70
N ALA A 493 3.39 -8.84 -1.68
CA ALA A 493 4.79 -8.43 -1.60
C ALA A 493 5.32 -8.40 -0.16
N GLY A 494 4.42 -8.53 0.83
CA GLY A 494 4.72 -8.49 2.25
C GLY A 494 4.57 -7.12 2.90
N ASN A 495 4.00 -6.12 2.22
CA ASN A 495 3.76 -4.81 2.83
C ASN A 495 2.53 -4.85 3.73
N VAL A 496 2.64 -4.27 4.92
CA VAL A 496 1.59 -4.28 5.94
C VAL A 496 0.91 -2.92 6.00
N SER A 497 -0.42 -2.89 5.95
CA SER A 497 -1.23 -1.68 6.08
C SER A 497 -1.08 -1.03 7.46
N ALA A 498 -1.54 0.21 7.59
CA ALA A 498 -1.90 0.77 8.89
C ALA A 498 -3.03 -0.07 9.54
N CYS A 499 -3.18 0.05 10.87
CA CYS A 499 -4.24 -0.60 11.61
C CYS A 499 -5.60 0.04 11.28
N SER A 500 -6.66 -0.76 11.14
CA SER A 500 -8.02 -0.27 10.93
C SER A 500 -8.50 0.58 12.11
N THR A 501 -9.60 1.31 11.91
CA THR A 501 -10.38 1.80 13.04
C THR A 501 -10.90 0.61 13.85
N ALA A 502 -10.96 0.77 15.16
CA ALA A 502 -11.40 -0.29 16.05
C ALA A 502 -12.93 -0.35 16.13
N ILE A 503 -13.47 -1.56 16.20
CA ILE A 503 -14.87 -1.80 16.54
C ILE A 503 -14.97 -2.53 17.89
N ALA A 504 -16.04 -2.30 18.63
CA ALA A 504 -16.29 -2.99 19.89
C ALA A 504 -17.33 -4.09 19.68
N TYR A 505 -17.05 -5.27 20.21
CA TYR A 505 -18.03 -6.34 20.37
C TYR A 505 -18.32 -6.54 21.84
N VAL A 506 -19.57 -6.39 22.24
CA VAL A 506 -20.05 -6.62 23.60
C VAL A 506 -20.73 -7.97 23.63
N HIS A 507 -20.07 -8.93 24.28
CA HIS A 507 -20.75 -10.16 24.66
C HIS A 507 -21.56 -9.89 25.93
N ASP A 508 -22.83 -10.25 25.93
CA ASP A 508 -23.70 -10.13 27.11
C ASP A 508 -24.67 -11.31 27.18
N SER A 509 -24.56 -12.10 28.24
CA SER A 509 -25.46 -13.21 28.54
C SER A 509 -26.18 -13.02 29.88
N ILE A 510 -26.25 -11.80 30.40
CA ILE A 510 -26.88 -11.48 31.69
C ILE A 510 -28.31 -11.01 31.41
N ALA A 511 -29.30 -11.80 31.81
CA ALA A 511 -30.69 -11.38 31.69
C ALA A 511 -30.99 -10.15 32.56
N PRO A 512 -31.84 -9.22 32.09
CA PRO A 512 -32.29 -8.09 32.90
C PRO A 512 -33.18 -8.55 34.06
N GLY A 513 -33.37 -7.67 35.04
CA GLY A 513 -34.32 -7.85 36.13
C GLY A 513 -35.76 -8.04 35.65
N VAL A 514 -36.55 -8.78 36.44
CA VAL A 514 -37.98 -8.98 36.16
C VAL A 514 -38.72 -7.64 36.31
N PRO A 515 -39.51 -7.19 35.31
CA PRO A 515 -40.29 -5.95 35.42
C PRO A 515 -41.31 -5.99 36.56
N SER A 516 -41.68 -4.82 37.07
CA SER A 516 -42.76 -4.66 38.05
C SER A 516 -43.85 -3.75 37.50
N ILE A 517 -45.10 -4.22 37.47
CA ILE A 517 -46.27 -3.41 37.10
C ILE A 517 -46.76 -2.68 38.35
N THR A 518 -46.93 -1.37 38.29
CA THR A 518 -47.29 -0.54 39.45
C THR A 518 -48.72 -0.03 39.41
N SER A 519 -49.26 0.28 38.22
CA SER A 519 -50.58 0.90 38.09
C SER A 519 -51.09 0.87 36.64
N THR A 520 -52.39 1.07 36.47
CA THR A 520 -52.99 1.41 35.17
C THR A 520 -53.53 2.84 35.16
N SER A 521 -53.62 3.43 33.98
CA SER A 521 -54.32 4.69 33.74
C SER A 521 -55.29 4.51 32.57
N PRO A 522 -56.62 4.61 32.79
CA PRO A 522 -57.29 4.79 34.08
C PRO A 522 -57.04 3.65 35.08
N GLY A 523 -57.28 3.92 36.38
CA GLY A 523 -57.18 2.92 37.44
C GLY A 523 -58.27 1.85 37.30
N SER A 524 -57.99 0.61 37.73
CA SER A 524 -58.98 -0.48 37.73
C SER A 524 -59.87 -0.42 38.99
N PRO A 525 -61.19 -0.72 38.88
CA PRO A 525 -61.95 -0.97 37.65
C PRO A 525 -62.18 0.32 36.85
N SER A 526 -62.31 0.21 35.53
CA SER A 526 -62.64 1.33 34.63
C SER A 526 -63.32 0.85 33.35
N ASN A 527 -64.15 1.70 32.76
CA ASN A 527 -64.78 1.50 31.45
C ASN A 527 -63.89 1.76 30.23
N SER A 528 -62.57 1.55 30.38
CA SER A 528 -61.62 1.75 29.29
C SER A 528 -61.06 0.42 28.78
N ASN A 529 -61.33 0.11 27.52
CA ASN A 529 -60.71 -1.02 26.80
C ASN A 529 -59.24 -0.79 26.41
N SER A 530 -58.68 0.37 26.72
CA SER A 530 -57.31 0.74 26.33
C SER A 530 -56.52 1.33 27.50
N PRO A 531 -56.36 0.59 28.63
CA PRO A 531 -55.59 1.08 29.76
C PRO A 531 -54.11 1.19 29.40
N THR A 532 -53.47 2.26 29.86
CA THR A 532 -52.00 2.35 29.90
C THR A 532 -51.47 1.69 31.16
N VAL A 533 -50.70 0.62 31.00
CA VAL A 533 -50.04 -0.11 32.07
C VAL A 533 -48.68 0.54 32.35
N ASN A 534 -48.48 0.97 33.58
CA ASN A 534 -47.26 1.63 34.04
C ASN A 534 -46.47 0.71 34.96
N GLY A 535 -45.14 0.80 34.90
CA GLY A 535 -44.27 0.03 35.77
C GLY A 535 -42.80 0.38 35.64
N THR A 536 -41.96 -0.42 36.30
CA THR A 536 -40.50 -0.28 36.33
C THR A 536 -39.81 -1.49 35.74
N ALA A 537 -38.67 -1.28 35.10
CA ALA A 537 -37.74 -2.32 34.64
C ALA A 537 -36.32 -1.74 34.64
N ASP A 538 -35.31 -2.54 34.33
CA ASP A 538 -33.97 -2.01 34.07
C ASP A 538 -34.02 -0.99 32.90
N ALA A 539 -33.15 0.02 32.91
CA ALA A 539 -33.14 1.02 31.85
C ALA A 539 -32.74 0.40 30.50
N ASP A 540 -33.32 0.92 29.41
CA ASP A 540 -33.01 0.58 28.02
C ASP A 540 -33.33 -0.87 27.60
N VAL A 541 -34.03 -1.63 28.45
CA VAL A 541 -34.59 -2.95 28.10
C VAL A 541 -35.95 -2.80 27.42
N THR A 542 -36.29 -3.73 26.54
CA THR A 542 -37.63 -3.83 25.94
C THR A 542 -38.56 -4.61 26.86
N VAL A 543 -39.56 -3.95 27.44
CA VAL A 543 -40.60 -4.59 28.24
C VAL A 543 -41.74 -5.02 27.32
N THR A 544 -42.10 -6.30 27.35
CA THR A 544 -43.27 -6.85 26.69
C THR A 544 -44.30 -7.25 27.74
N LEU A 545 -45.55 -6.84 27.53
CA LEU A 545 -46.69 -7.26 28.34
C LEU A 545 -47.40 -8.45 27.71
N TYR A 546 -48.00 -9.29 28.55
CA TYR A 546 -48.67 -10.53 28.18
C TYR A 546 -49.96 -10.70 28.98
N THR A 547 -50.93 -11.41 28.42
CA THR A 547 -52.19 -11.76 29.11
C THR A 547 -52.23 -13.18 29.66
N SER A 548 -51.08 -13.87 29.65
CA SER A 548 -50.93 -15.23 30.18
C SER A 548 -49.67 -15.36 31.03
N SER A 549 -49.72 -16.21 32.05
CA SER A 549 -48.62 -16.46 32.99
C SER A 549 -47.39 -17.10 32.35
N ALA A 550 -47.54 -17.67 31.14
CA ALA A 550 -46.45 -18.25 30.38
C ALA A 550 -45.66 -17.19 29.56
N CYS A 551 -46.11 -15.93 29.50
CA CYS A 551 -45.52 -14.88 28.68
C CYS A 551 -45.28 -15.32 27.21
N THR A 552 -46.31 -15.90 26.58
CA THR A 552 -46.24 -16.45 25.22
C THR A 552 -46.83 -15.54 24.15
N THR A 553 -47.97 -14.88 24.43
CA THR A 553 -48.67 -13.99 23.48
C THR A 553 -48.55 -12.54 23.94
N ALA A 554 -47.81 -11.73 23.20
CA ALA A 554 -47.59 -10.33 23.53
C ALA A 554 -48.87 -9.50 23.35
N ALA A 555 -49.20 -8.69 24.36
CA ALA A 555 -50.28 -7.71 24.35
C ALA A 555 -49.80 -6.30 23.96
N GLY A 556 -48.52 -6.00 24.23
CA GLY A 556 -47.90 -4.73 23.89
C GLY A 556 -46.43 -4.75 24.29
N SER A 557 -45.61 -3.86 23.73
CA SER A 557 -44.18 -3.80 24.05
C SER A 557 -43.64 -2.38 23.90
N ARG A 558 -42.69 -2.01 24.77
CA ARG A 558 -42.00 -0.72 24.71
C ARG A 558 -40.66 -0.79 25.45
N VAL A 559 -39.70 0.01 25.00
CA VAL A 559 -38.44 0.22 25.74
C VAL A 559 -38.70 1.00 27.02
N ALA A 560 -38.11 0.54 28.12
CA ALA A 560 -38.13 1.22 29.42
C ALA A 560 -37.13 2.37 29.42
N THR A 561 -37.61 3.61 29.37
CA THR A 561 -36.76 4.81 29.35
C THR A 561 -36.55 5.29 30.77
N GLY A 562 -35.29 5.41 31.21
CA GLY A 562 -34.97 5.83 32.58
C GLY A 562 -35.47 4.87 33.66
N GLY A 563 -35.68 3.58 33.30
CA GLY A 563 -36.16 2.54 34.21
C GLY A 563 -37.69 2.43 34.34
N PHE A 564 -38.45 3.20 33.55
CA PHE A 564 -39.92 3.20 33.58
C PHE A 564 -40.50 2.80 32.21
N PHE A 565 -41.63 2.09 32.23
CA PHE A 565 -42.41 1.80 31.03
C PHE A 565 -43.87 2.22 31.20
N ALA A 566 -44.47 2.60 30.08
CA ALA A 566 -45.90 2.88 29.93
C ALA A 566 -46.36 2.24 28.62
N ILE A 567 -47.22 1.23 28.70
CA ILE A 567 -47.64 0.42 27.55
C ILE A 567 -49.16 0.37 27.53
N THR A 568 -49.77 0.91 26.47
CA THR A 568 -51.21 0.77 26.24
C THR A 568 -51.49 -0.60 25.64
N ILE A 569 -52.42 -1.33 26.24
CA ILE A 569 -52.87 -2.64 25.76
C ILE A 569 -54.39 -2.59 25.52
N SER A 570 -54.88 -3.46 24.65
CA SER A 570 -56.32 -3.64 24.46
C SER A 570 -56.85 -4.76 25.34
N VAL A 571 -57.96 -4.51 26.02
CA VAL A 571 -58.67 -5.49 26.86
C VAL A 571 -60.13 -5.60 26.42
N SER A 572 -60.73 -6.77 26.65
CA SER A 572 -62.14 -7.03 26.27
C SER A 572 -63.12 -6.44 27.28
N ASP A 573 -64.32 -6.09 26.81
CA ASP A 573 -65.40 -5.54 27.65
C ASP A 573 -65.82 -6.50 28.77
N ASN A 574 -66.07 -5.95 29.96
CA ASN A 574 -66.60 -6.59 31.15
C ASN A 574 -65.81 -7.83 31.59
N VAL A 575 -64.48 -7.77 31.46
CA VAL A 575 -63.56 -8.89 31.75
C VAL A 575 -62.40 -8.43 32.64
N VAL A 576 -62.04 -9.29 33.59
CA VAL A 576 -60.77 -9.19 34.34
C VAL A 576 -59.64 -9.75 33.47
N THR A 577 -58.75 -8.88 33.02
CA THR A 577 -57.56 -9.25 32.24
C THR A 577 -56.33 -9.34 33.15
N PRO A 578 -55.72 -10.52 33.34
CA PRO A 578 -54.46 -10.66 34.07
C PRO A 578 -53.29 -10.21 33.18
N ILE A 579 -52.47 -9.29 33.67
CA ILE A 579 -51.35 -8.72 32.94
C ILE A 579 -50.03 -9.19 33.56
N PHE A 580 -49.14 -9.70 32.72
CA PHE A 580 -47.79 -10.14 33.05
C PHE A 580 -46.78 -9.35 32.22
N ALA A 581 -45.52 -9.28 32.68
CA ALA A 581 -44.46 -8.57 31.99
C ALA A 581 -43.17 -9.40 31.91
N ARG A 582 -42.40 -9.18 30.84
CA ARG A 582 -41.04 -9.70 30.66
C ARG A 582 -40.16 -8.62 30.03
N ALA A 583 -38.93 -8.47 30.47
CA ALA A 583 -37.93 -7.58 29.86
C ALA A 583 -36.98 -8.38 28.97
N THR A 584 -36.52 -7.77 27.88
CA THR A 584 -35.45 -8.27 27.03
C THR A 584 -34.42 -7.17 26.82
N ASP A 585 -33.15 -7.44 27.06
CA ASP A 585 -32.06 -6.47 26.84
C ASP A 585 -31.68 -6.33 25.35
N GLY A 586 -30.68 -5.49 25.05
CA GLY A 586 -30.19 -5.29 23.69
C GLY A 586 -29.43 -6.48 23.09
N ALA A 587 -28.96 -7.42 23.91
CA ALA A 587 -28.26 -8.63 23.47
C ALA A 587 -29.23 -9.80 23.19
N GLY A 588 -30.49 -9.66 23.60
CA GLY A 588 -31.56 -10.63 23.44
C GLY A 588 -31.78 -11.52 24.67
N ASN A 589 -31.15 -11.25 25.81
CA ASN A 589 -31.43 -11.99 27.05
C ASN A 589 -32.78 -11.54 27.60
N ALA A 590 -33.64 -12.51 27.94
CA ALA A 590 -34.95 -12.25 28.52
C ALA A 590 -34.96 -12.53 30.03
N SER A 591 -35.60 -11.64 30.79
CA SER A 591 -35.92 -11.88 32.20
C SER A 591 -36.89 -13.07 32.35
N ALA A 592 -37.09 -13.55 33.57
CA ALA A 592 -38.26 -14.35 33.88
C ALA A 592 -39.55 -13.53 33.66
N CYS A 593 -40.66 -14.22 33.39
CA CYS A 593 -42.00 -13.62 33.39
C CYS A 593 -42.37 -13.24 34.84
N THR A 594 -43.09 -12.14 35.03
CA THR A 594 -43.69 -11.82 36.36
C THR A 594 -44.51 -12.99 36.88
N THR A 595 -44.36 -13.35 38.15
CA THR A 595 -45.06 -14.51 38.73
C THR A 595 -46.48 -14.22 39.18
N THR A 596 -46.78 -12.95 39.48
CA THR A 596 -48.08 -12.49 39.94
C THR A 596 -48.72 -11.60 38.88
N ALA A 597 -49.96 -11.90 38.51
CA ALA A 597 -50.71 -11.09 37.57
C ALA A 597 -51.08 -9.74 38.19
N PHE A 598 -50.96 -8.66 37.42
CA PHE A 598 -51.68 -7.42 37.69
C PHE A 598 -53.04 -7.49 37.01
N ASN A 599 -54.13 -7.53 37.78
CA ASN A 599 -55.47 -7.65 37.22
C ASN A 599 -56.03 -6.27 36.88
N TYR A 600 -56.38 -6.06 35.62
CA TYR A 600 -57.19 -4.93 35.19
C TYR A 600 -58.62 -5.40 34.93
N THR A 601 -59.58 -4.80 35.62
CA THR A 601 -61.01 -5.08 35.42
C THR A 601 -61.56 -4.00 34.52
N GLU A 602 -61.88 -4.38 33.29
CA GLU A 602 -62.71 -3.54 32.42
C GLU A 602 -64.17 -3.73 32.85
N ASP A 603 -64.87 -2.62 33.07
CA ASP A 603 -66.29 -2.62 33.39
C ASP A 603 -66.97 -1.47 32.66
N SER A 604 -67.76 -1.82 31.64
CA SER A 604 -68.54 -0.91 30.81
C SER A 604 -70.05 -1.03 31.11
N THR A 605 -70.45 -1.65 32.22
CA THR A 605 -71.86 -1.89 32.57
C THR A 605 -72.37 -0.80 33.51
N PRO A 606 -73.29 0.09 33.09
CA PRO A 606 -73.87 1.08 33.99
C PRO A 606 -74.69 0.43 35.11
N PRO A 607 -74.76 1.07 36.30
CA PRO A 607 -75.68 0.66 37.36
C PRO A 607 -77.15 0.90 36.94
N ASP A 608 -78.10 0.30 37.64
CA ASP A 608 -79.52 0.54 37.40
C ASP A 608 -79.89 2.01 37.69
N VAL A 609 -81.10 2.44 37.33
CA VAL A 609 -81.58 3.77 37.71
C VAL A 609 -81.88 3.83 39.22
N PRO A 610 -81.46 4.88 39.96
CA PRO A 610 -81.78 5.00 41.38
C PRO A 610 -83.28 5.06 41.63
N THR A 611 -83.73 4.47 42.73
CA THR A 611 -85.13 4.59 43.18
C THR A 611 -85.21 5.56 44.36
N LEU A 612 -85.92 6.68 44.21
CA LEU A 612 -86.17 7.66 45.26
C LEU A 612 -87.42 7.28 46.06
N THR A 613 -87.32 7.23 47.39
CA THR A 613 -88.35 6.62 48.26
C THR A 613 -88.95 7.58 49.28
N ALA A 614 -88.15 8.49 49.85
CA ALA A 614 -88.62 9.39 50.90
C ALA A 614 -87.80 10.69 50.96
N ALA A 615 -88.36 11.70 51.63
CA ALA A 615 -87.68 12.92 52.04
C ALA A 615 -87.80 13.11 53.55
N SER A 616 -86.75 13.64 54.17
CA SER A 616 -86.74 14.06 55.58
C SER A 616 -86.28 15.52 55.69
N PRO A 617 -87.10 16.44 56.21
CA PRO A 617 -88.52 16.25 56.60
C PRO A 617 -89.42 15.88 55.41
N ALA A 618 -90.60 15.31 55.69
CA ALA A 618 -91.58 14.97 54.66
C ALA A 618 -92.17 16.23 54.01
N SER A 619 -92.52 16.15 52.72
CA SER A 619 -93.15 17.24 51.98
C SER A 619 -94.67 17.33 52.28
N PRO A 620 -95.28 18.52 52.37
CA PRO A 620 -94.65 19.85 52.33
C PRO A 620 -93.93 20.19 53.64
N SER A 621 -92.85 20.98 53.58
CA SER A 621 -92.10 21.43 54.76
C SER A 621 -91.32 22.70 54.46
N SER A 622 -90.98 23.47 55.49
CA SER A 622 -90.17 24.70 55.42
C SER A 622 -88.66 24.47 55.30
N SER A 623 -88.24 23.34 54.72
CA SER A 623 -86.81 22.99 54.61
C SER A 623 -86.34 23.12 53.17
N ASN A 624 -85.45 24.08 52.91
CA ASN A 624 -84.74 24.19 51.64
C ASN A 624 -83.68 23.10 51.43
N THR A 625 -83.42 22.26 52.44
CA THR A 625 -82.41 21.21 52.38
C THR A 625 -82.95 19.84 52.81
N PRO A 626 -83.95 19.26 52.11
CA PRO A 626 -84.45 17.93 52.45
C PRO A 626 -83.41 16.85 52.16
N SER A 627 -83.33 15.85 53.04
CA SER A 627 -82.56 14.62 52.79
C SER A 627 -83.41 13.63 52.00
N ILE A 628 -83.07 13.41 50.74
CA ILE A 628 -83.74 12.47 49.83
C ILE A 628 -83.12 11.09 49.98
N SER A 629 -83.93 10.09 50.34
CA SER A 629 -83.49 8.72 50.57
C SER A 629 -83.96 7.78 49.47
N GLY A 630 -83.15 6.77 49.14
CA GLY A 630 -83.43 5.83 48.06
C GLY A 630 -82.53 4.60 48.07
N THR A 631 -82.65 3.78 47.03
CA THR A 631 -81.86 2.55 46.84
C THR A 631 -81.34 2.42 45.41
N ILE A 632 -80.21 1.74 45.25
CA ILE A 632 -79.58 1.35 43.97
C ILE A 632 -78.99 -0.06 44.08
N ASN A 633 -78.78 -0.77 42.96
CA ASN A 633 -78.18 -2.11 42.90
C ASN A 633 -76.63 -2.10 42.84
N ASP A 634 -76.03 -0.94 43.07
CA ASP A 634 -74.58 -0.74 42.98
C ASP A 634 -74.05 -0.21 44.31
N GLU A 635 -73.18 -1.01 44.90
CA GLU A 635 -72.55 -0.75 46.19
C GLU A 635 -71.42 0.26 46.01
N SER A 636 -71.55 1.43 46.66
CA SER A 636 -70.60 2.57 46.56
C SER A 636 -70.74 3.44 45.31
N ALA A 637 -71.82 3.31 44.54
CA ALA A 637 -72.14 4.26 43.49
C ALA A 637 -72.27 5.69 44.01
N THR A 638 -71.77 6.65 43.24
CA THR A 638 -71.98 8.08 43.46
C THR A 638 -73.37 8.46 42.99
N ILE A 639 -74.21 8.94 43.90
CA ILE A 639 -75.57 9.41 43.61
C ILE A 639 -75.53 10.93 43.40
N ARG A 640 -76.17 11.39 42.32
CA ARG A 640 -76.38 12.82 42.03
C ARG A 640 -77.85 13.11 41.84
N LEU A 641 -78.33 14.16 42.48
CA LEU A 641 -79.70 14.65 42.40
C LEU A 641 -79.80 15.86 41.47
N TYR A 642 -80.90 15.95 40.73
CA TYR A 642 -81.17 16.98 39.72
C TYR A 642 -82.59 17.52 39.87
N ALA A 643 -82.78 18.78 39.44
CA ALA A 643 -84.10 19.42 39.36
C ALA A 643 -84.74 19.32 37.95
N ASP A 644 -84.06 18.65 37.00
CA ASP A 644 -84.52 18.46 35.62
C ASP A 644 -84.70 16.97 35.28
N GLY A 645 -85.77 16.67 34.52
CA GLY A 645 -86.11 15.29 34.16
C GLY A 645 -85.17 14.61 33.15
N ALA A 646 -84.13 15.31 32.69
CA ALA A 646 -83.07 14.73 31.87
C ALA A 646 -81.80 14.40 32.68
N CYS A 647 -81.72 14.81 33.95
CA CYS A 647 -80.52 14.71 34.79
C CYS A 647 -79.25 15.31 34.12
N THR A 648 -79.42 16.39 33.37
CA THR A 648 -78.32 17.06 32.64
C THR A 648 -77.99 18.45 33.20
N GLY A 649 -78.85 18.99 34.06
CA GLY A 649 -78.69 20.30 34.67
C GLY A 649 -77.73 20.31 35.85
N THR A 650 -77.83 21.36 36.66
CA THR A 650 -77.01 21.51 37.87
C THR A 650 -77.38 20.45 38.89
N VAL A 651 -76.35 19.80 39.46
CA VAL A 651 -76.51 18.85 40.57
C VAL A 651 -76.97 19.62 41.81
N ILE A 652 -78.15 19.29 42.32
CA ILE A 652 -78.75 19.91 43.52
C ILE A 652 -78.41 19.15 44.81
N GLY A 653 -77.80 17.98 44.70
CA GLY A 653 -77.31 17.18 45.82
C GLY A 653 -76.42 16.04 45.33
N SER A 654 -75.41 15.64 46.11
CA SER A 654 -74.55 14.51 45.78
C SER A 654 -74.18 13.72 47.04
N GLY A 655 -74.13 12.40 46.92
CA GLY A 655 -73.64 11.51 47.97
C GLY A 655 -73.27 10.15 47.40
N THR A 656 -73.16 9.13 48.25
CA THR A 656 -72.83 7.76 47.83
C THR A 656 -73.85 6.78 48.39
N SER A 657 -74.06 5.67 47.68
CA SER A 657 -74.80 4.53 48.22
C SER A 657 -73.95 3.79 49.27
N ASN A 658 -74.63 3.14 50.20
CA ASN A 658 -74.00 2.29 51.20
C ASN A 658 -73.44 1.02 50.52
N ALA A 659 -72.18 0.71 50.81
CA ALA A 659 -71.43 -0.39 50.21
C ALA A 659 -71.93 -1.80 50.58
N ALA A 660 -72.93 -1.96 51.45
CA ALA A 660 -73.48 -3.26 51.84
C ALA A 660 -74.98 -3.39 51.57
N THR A 661 -75.66 -2.29 51.28
CA THR A 661 -77.14 -2.29 51.17
C THR A 661 -77.68 -1.51 49.98
N GLY A 662 -76.83 -0.79 49.23
CA GLY A 662 -77.26 0.06 48.11
C GLY A 662 -78.17 1.23 48.51
N SER A 663 -78.40 1.45 49.81
CA SER A 663 -79.25 2.54 50.30
C SER A 663 -78.47 3.86 50.32
N PHE A 664 -79.12 4.98 49.99
CA PHE A 664 -78.52 6.31 50.08
C PHE A 664 -79.46 7.32 50.73
N ALA A 665 -78.86 8.38 51.28
CA ALA A 665 -79.54 9.58 51.73
C ALA A 665 -78.69 10.78 51.30
N VAL A 666 -79.27 11.62 50.43
CA VAL A 666 -78.57 12.76 49.82
C VAL A 666 -79.34 14.03 50.12
N VAL A 667 -78.66 15.01 50.70
CA VAL A 667 -79.24 16.34 50.93
C VAL A 667 -79.38 17.06 49.59
N ALA A 668 -80.61 17.42 49.24
CA ALA A 668 -80.94 18.21 48.06
C ALA A 668 -81.12 19.68 48.44
N SER A 669 -80.73 20.60 47.57
CA SER A 669 -81.05 22.02 47.69
C SER A 669 -82.27 22.36 46.83
N VAL A 670 -83.36 22.85 47.45
CA VAL A 670 -84.60 23.25 46.77
C VAL A 670 -84.91 24.72 47.03
N ALA A 671 -85.56 25.39 46.07
CA ALA A 671 -85.90 26.81 46.20
C ALA A 671 -87.10 27.02 47.14
N SER A 672 -87.16 28.17 47.81
CA SER A 672 -88.25 28.48 48.75
C SER A 672 -89.59 28.66 48.06
N ASP A 673 -90.66 28.24 48.72
CA ASP A 673 -92.08 28.33 48.31
C ASP A 673 -92.33 27.72 46.91
N THR A 674 -91.60 26.66 46.58
CA THR A 674 -91.71 25.98 45.29
C THR A 674 -91.81 24.47 45.41
N THR A 675 -92.50 23.86 44.45
CA THR A 675 -92.42 22.42 44.23
C THR A 675 -91.27 22.11 43.28
N THR A 676 -90.25 21.41 43.79
CA THR A 676 -89.09 20.94 43.02
C THR A 676 -89.26 19.47 42.66
N ASP A 677 -88.97 19.17 41.39
CA ASP A 677 -89.01 17.81 40.85
C ASP A 677 -87.62 17.22 40.90
N ILE A 678 -87.41 16.27 41.80
CA ILE A 678 -86.11 15.69 42.06
C ILE A 678 -85.97 14.40 41.27
N PHE A 679 -84.86 14.30 40.53
CA PHE A 679 -84.43 13.13 39.79
C PHE A 679 -83.03 12.74 40.24
N ALA A 680 -82.60 11.50 39.96
CA ALA A 680 -81.29 11.01 40.36
C ALA A 680 -80.62 10.15 39.29
N THR A 681 -79.29 10.19 39.28
CA THR A 681 -78.43 9.22 38.59
C THR A 681 -77.46 8.58 39.58
N ALA A 682 -76.99 7.38 39.24
CA ALA A 682 -75.90 6.69 39.92
C ALA A 682 -74.71 6.55 38.96
N THR A 683 -73.50 6.76 39.46
CA THR A 683 -72.26 6.44 38.74
C THR A 683 -71.49 5.39 39.54
N ASP A 684 -71.17 4.26 38.93
CA ASP A 684 -70.40 3.18 39.56
C ASP A 684 -68.92 3.56 39.79
N VAL A 685 -68.14 2.64 40.35
CA VAL A 685 -66.70 2.84 40.61
C VAL A 685 -65.87 2.90 39.31
N ALA A 686 -66.33 2.25 38.24
CA ALA A 686 -65.67 2.23 36.93
C ALA A 686 -65.93 3.50 36.09
N GLY A 687 -66.87 4.34 36.52
CA GLY A 687 -67.27 5.60 35.89
C GLY A 687 -68.50 5.51 34.99
N ASN A 688 -69.20 4.37 34.93
CA ASN A 688 -70.43 4.25 34.14
C ASN A 688 -71.61 4.88 34.87
N THR A 689 -72.44 5.64 34.16
CA THR A 689 -73.57 6.37 34.75
C THR A 689 -74.90 5.78 34.28
N SER A 690 -75.82 5.56 35.22
CA SER A 690 -77.18 5.09 34.97
C SER A 690 -78.01 6.09 34.14
N GLY A 691 -79.18 5.65 33.69
CA GLY A 691 -80.24 6.58 33.28
C GLY A 691 -80.77 7.45 34.44
N CYS A 692 -81.58 8.45 34.12
CA CYS A 692 -82.24 9.33 35.08
C CYS A 692 -83.43 8.59 35.76
N SER A 693 -83.58 8.74 37.07
CA SER A 693 -84.66 8.11 37.85
C SER A 693 -86.05 8.59 37.44
N SER A 694 -87.09 7.95 38.00
CA SER A 694 -88.42 8.55 38.02
C SER A 694 -88.45 9.82 38.89
N ARG A 695 -89.45 10.68 38.63
CA ARG A 695 -89.70 11.93 39.35
C ARG A 695 -90.06 11.69 40.82
N PHE A 696 -89.41 12.41 41.73
CA PHE A 696 -89.81 12.56 43.13
C PHE A 696 -90.17 14.02 43.43
N SER A 697 -91.38 14.33 43.89
CA SER A 697 -91.84 15.71 44.11
C SER A 697 -91.60 16.14 45.55
N TYR A 698 -91.00 17.31 45.76
CA TYR A 698 -90.85 17.93 47.07
C TYR A 698 -91.32 19.39 47.03
N THR A 699 -92.26 19.75 47.90
CA THR A 699 -92.77 21.11 48.05
C THR A 699 -92.14 21.74 49.29
N GLU A 700 -91.34 22.77 49.06
CA GLU A 700 -90.89 23.66 50.13
C GLU A 700 -91.96 24.73 50.35
N ASP A 701 -92.31 24.96 51.61
CA ASP A 701 -93.31 25.95 52.03
C ASP A 701 -92.83 26.64 53.31
N SER A 702 -92.37 27.88 53.15
CA SER A 702 -91.85 28.74 54.21
C SER A 702 -92.81 29.88 54.55
N THR A 703 -94.01 29.89 53.95
CA THR A 703 -94.98 30.98 54.09
C THR A 703 -96.06 30.62 55.10
N ALA A 704 -95.99 31.21 56.30
CA ALA A 704 -97.02 31.03 57.30
C ALA A 704 -98.39 31.59 56.84
N PRO A 705 -99.51 30.96 57.24
CA PRO A 705 -100.83 31.43 56.87
C PRO A 705 -101.17 32.80 57.50
N VAL A 706 -102.13 33.52 56.93
CA VAL A 706 -102.63 34.79 57.51
C VAL A 706 -103.44 34.54 58.80
N ALA A 707 -103.43 35.52 59.71
CA ALA A 707 -104.20 35.49 60.96
C ALA A 707 -105.72 35.33 60.71
N PRO A 708 -106.46 34.55 61.53
CA PRO A 708 -107.90 34.44 61.38
C PRO A 708 -108.62 35.79 61.51
N THR A 709 -109.69 36.00 60.76
CA THR A 709 -110.46 37.26 60.74
C THR A 709 -111.95 37.02 61.00
N GLY A 710 -112.73 38.08 61.19
CA GLY A 710 -114.20 37.96 61.35
C GLY A 710 -114.68 37.24 62.61
N LEU A 711 -113.90 37.24 63.70
CA LEU A 711 -114.24 36.55 64.95
C LEU A 711 -115.53 37.11 65.55
N ALA A 712 -116.53 36.25 65.76
CA ALA A 712 -117.76 36.58 66.48
C ALA A 712 -118.26 35.37 67.29
N THR A 713 -119.04 35.60 68.35
CA THR A 713 -119.66 34.54 69.15
C THR A 713 -121.17 34.46 68.91
N THR A 714 -121.72 33.24 69.00
CA THR A 714 -123.17 33.01 69.02
C THR A 714 -123.55 32.19 70.27
N PRO A 715 -124.39 32.69 71.19
CA PRO A 715 -125.00 34.04 71.22
C PRO A 715 -123.94 35.16 71.34
N GLY A 716 -124.28 36.38 70.88
CA GLY A 716 -123.41 37.55 71.00
C GLY A 716 -123.28 38.02 72.46
N SER A 717 -122.14 38.60 72.82
CA SER A 717 -121.88 39.08 74.19
C SER A 717 -122.47 40.50 74.44
N PRO A 718 -122.97 40.82 75.66
CA PRO A 718 -123.13 39.95 76.84
C PRO A 718 -124.30 38.97 76.71
N SER A 719 -124.15 37.75 77.23
CA SER A 719 -125.18 36.69 77.16
C SER A 719 -125.13 35.78 78.38
N SER A 720 -126.26 35.21 78.79
CA SER A 720 -126.35 34.20 79.87
C SER A 720 -125.89 32.78 79.46
N SER A 721 -125.11 32.66 78.38
CA SER A 721 -124.59 31.39 77.90
C SER A 721 -123.10 31.28 78.18
N ASN A 722 -122.70 30.28 78.97
CA ASN A 722 -121.27 30.03 79.23
C ASN A 722 -120.61 29.10 78.19
N THR A 723 -121.27 28.80 77.06
CA THR A 723 -120.73 27.96 75.97
C THR A 723 -121.00 28.58 74.59
N PRO A 724 -120.43 29.75 74.25
CA PRO A 724 -120.61 30.33 72.93
C PRO A 724 -119.89 29.52 71.85
N THR A 725 -120.40 29.57 70.61
CA THR A 725 -119.67 29.10 69.42
C THR A 725 -118.93 30.26 68.76
N LEU A 726 -117.64 30.08 68.41
CA LEU A 726 -116.83 31.07 67.68
C LEU A 726 -117.01 30.90 66.18
N THR A 727 -117.46 31.92 65.47
CA THR A 727 -117.41 31.99 64.00
C THR A 727 -116.20 32.82 63.58
N LEU A 728 -115.41 32.35 62.61
CA LEU A 728 -114.23 33.05 62.09
C LEU A 728 -113.91 32.65 60.64
N THR A 729 -113.03 33.41 59.99
CA THR A 729 -112.50 33.15 58.65
C THR A 729 -110.99 32.88 58.70
N ALA A 730 -110.52 31.80 58.06
CA ALA A 730 -109.08 31.47 57.96
C ALA A 730 -108.76 30.82 56.61
N GLU A 731 -107.49 30.80 56.22
CA GLU A 731 -107.04 30.19 54.95
C GLU A 731 -107.43 28.71 54.86
N ALA A 732 -107.89 28.29 53.68
CA ALA A 732 -108.37 26.94 53.46
C ALA A 732 -107.24 25.90 53.63
N GLY A 733 -107.54 24.78 54.27
CA GLY A 733 -106.57 23.74 54.59
C GLY A 733 -105.77 23.97 55.88
N THR A 734 -105.86 25.16 56.49
CA THR A 734 -105.21 25.44 57.77
C THR A 734 -106.01 24.88 58.96
N THR A 735 -105.30 24.44 59.99
CA THR A 735 -105.89 24.08 61.28
C THR A 735 -105.90 25.30 62.19
N VAL A 736 -107.08 25.74 62.63
CA VAL A 736 -107.20 26.83 63.61
C VAL A 736 -107.41 26.27 65.00
N LYS A 737 -106.59 26.74 65.95
CA LYS A 737 -106.73 26.48 67.38
C LYS A 737 -107.13 27.77 68.10
N VAL A 738 -108.06 27.63 69.04
CA VAL A 738 -108.59 28.69 69.90
C VAL A 738 -108.09 28.49 71.32
N TYR A 739 -107.66 29.56 71.96
CA TYR A 739 -107.10 29.60 73.31
C TYR A 739 -107.76 30.72 74.12
N VAL A 740 -107.57 30.73 75.45
CA VAL A 740 -107.99 31.82 76.33
C VAL A 740 -106.75 32.48 76.93
N GLY A 741 -106.65 33.80 76.88
CA GLY A 741 -105.54 34.59 77.45
C GLY A 741 -104.31 34.80 76.54
N ALA A 742 -103.88 33.80 75.76
CA ALA A 742 -102.81 33.90 74.75
C ALA A 742 -102.89 32.75 73.72
N CYS A 743 -102.29 32.84 72.52
CA CYS A 743 -102.17 31.69 71.58
C CYS A 743 -101.10 30.67 72.02
N SER A 744 -101.18 30.25 73.26
CA SER A 744 -100.30 29.26 73.86
C SER A 744 -101.02 28.67 75.07
N GLY A 745 -100.85 27.36 75.31
CA GLY A 745 -101.51 26.68 76.43
C GLY A 745 -102.63 25.76 75.96
N THR A 746 -103.58 25.47 76.84
CA THR A 746 -104.69 24.53 76.57
C THR A 746 -105.56 25.05 75.44
N VAL A 747 -105.85 24.20 74.46
CA VAL A 747 -106.74 24.51 73.34
C VAL A 747 -108.19 24.43 73.82
N PHE A 748 -108.91 25.54 73.72
CA PHE A 748 -110.32 25.70 74.11
C PHE A 748 -111.29 25.39 72.96
N GLY A 749 -110.79 25.30 71.74
CA GLY A 749 -111.52 24.85 70.57
C GLY A 749 -110.57 24.67 69.40
N SER A 750 -110.87 23.74 68.49
CA SER A 750 -110.08 23.59 67.26
C SER A 750 -110.97 23.20 66.10
N GLY A 751 -110.63 23.66 64.91
CA GLY A 751 -111.27 23.24 63.67
C GLY A 751 -110.36 23.45 62.49
N THR A 752 -110.54 22.66 61.45
CA THR A 752 -109.82 22.81 60.18
C THR A 752 -110.67 23.68 59.25
N SER A 753 -110.07 24.70 58.65
CA SER A 753 -110.75 25.57 57.69
C SER A 753 -110.95 24.82 56.38
N ALA A 754 -112.17 24.34 56.11
CA ALA A 754 -112.52 23.73 54.83
C ALA A 754 -112.91 24.78 53.76
N THR A 755 -113.37 25.96 54.20
CA THR A 755 -113.79 27.11 53.38
C THR A 755 -113.50 28.41 54.14
N THR A 756 -113.60 29.57 53.48
CA THR A 756 -113.20 30.86 54.05
C THR A 756 -113.95 31.27 55.32
N ALA A 757 -115.07 30.65 55.72
CA ALA A 757 -115.75 30.90 57.00
C ALA A 757 -116.21 29.59 57.66
N PHE A 758 -115.88 29.39 58.93
CA PHE A 758 -116.29 28.20 59.69
C PHE A 758 -116.48 28.51 61.17
N SER A 759 -117.12 27.58 61.89
CA SER A 759 -117.43 27.73 63.31
C SER A 759 -116.63 26.73 64.15
N ILE A 760 -116.07 27.19 65.26
CA ILE A 760 -115.40 26.39 66.26
C ILE A 760 -116.26 26.43 67.53
N PRO A 761 -116.82 25.31 67.99
CA PRO A 761 -117.42 25.27 69.32
C PRO A 761 -116.31 25.50 70.35
N ILE A 762 -116.49 26.48 71.24
CA ILE A 762 -115.54 26.77 72.31
C ILE A 762 -116.00 26.05 73.58
N MET A 763 -115.05 25.58 74.39
CA MET A 763 -115.33 25.00 75.70
C MET A 763 -115.96 26.03 76.68
N THR A 764 -116.52 25.54 77.79
CA THR A 764 -117.17 26.34 78.84
C THR A 764 -116.28 27.49 79.34
N LEU A 765 -116.81 28.72 79.28
CA LEU A 765 -116.21 29.94 79.83
C LEU A 765 -116.68 30.15 81.28
N PRO A 766 -115.94 30.90 82.12
CA PRO A 766 -116.34 31.16 83.50
C PRO A 766 -117.59 32.05 83.58
N THR A 767 -118.53 31.69 84.46
CA THR A 767 -119.79 32.43 84.65
C THR A 767 -119.56 33.77 85.36
N ASP A 768 -120.41 34.76 85.07
CA ASP A 768 -120.37 36.13 85.57
C ASP A 768 -118.98 36.81 85.36
N SER A 769 -118.33 36.55 84.22
CA SER A 769 -116.98 37.04 83.90
C SER A 769 -116.76 37.40 82.42
N THR A 770 -115.71 38.20 82.13
CA THR A 770 -115.24 38.49 80.76
C THR A 770 -113.97 37.69 80.43
N SER A 771 -113.99 36.90 79.34
CA SER A 771 -112.86 36.11 78.80
C SER A 771 -112.41 36.64 77.44
N VAL A 772 -111.10 36.65 77.16
CA VAL A 772 -110.54 36.98 75.83
C VAL A 772 -110.08 35.71 75.12
N LEU A 773 -110.69 35.43 73.97
CA LEU A 773 -110.41 34.31 73.08
C LEU A 773 -109.31 34.68 72.08
N TYR A 774 -108.42 33.74 71.77
CA TYR A 774 -107.29 33.88 70.84
C TYR A 774 -107.35 32.78 69.78
N ALA A 775 -107.43 33.10 68.49
CA ALA A 775 -107.43 32.13 67.40
C ALA A 775 -106.14 32.21 66.57
N GLN A 776 -105.53 31.06 66.25
CA GLN A 776 -104.31 30.93 65.45
C GLN A 776 -104.46 29.80 64.44
N ALA A 777 -104.11 30.05 63.17
CA ALA A 777 -104.12 29.07 62.09
C ALA A 777 -102.75 28.41 61.92
N THR A 778 -102.68 27.18 61.43
CA THR A 778 -101.44 26.45 61.12
C THR A 778 -101.60 25.72 59.80
N ASP A 779 -100.64 25.85 58.87
CA ASP A 779 -100.66 25.19 57.56
C ASP A 779 -100.16 23.73 57.60
N ALA A 780 -100.03 23.10 56.42
CA ALA A 780 -99.57 21.73 56.27
C ALA A 780 -98.04 21.55 56.46
N ALA A 781 -97.26 22.62 56.26
CA ALA A 781 -95.83 22.66 56.58
C ALA A 781 -95.55 22.86 58.08
N GLY A 782 -96.60 23.13 58.86
CA GLY A 782 -96.56 23.31 60.31
C GLY A 782 -96.30 24.75 60.75
N LEU A 783 -96.36 25.73 59.86
CA LEU A 783 -96.16 27.14 60.20
C LEU A 783 -97.45 27.75 60.74
N ALA A 784 -97.33 28.55 61.80
CA ALA A 784 -98.46 29.15 62.50
C ALA A 784 -98.63 30.64 62.18
N SER A 785 -99.87 31.09 62.02
CA SER A 785 -100.22 32.49 61.81
C SER A 785 -100.12 33.34 63.08
N PRO A 786 -100.14 34.68 62.99
CA PRO A 786 -100.37 35.55 64.14
C PRO A 786 -101.77 35.35 64.77
N CYS A 787 -101.90 35.72 66.06
CA CYS A 787 -103.16 35.61 66.80
C CYS A 787 -104.21 36.65 66.41
N ALA A 788 -105.47 36.21 66.38
CA ALA A 788 -106.64 37.09 66.37
C ALA A 788 -107.42 36.99 67.69
N THR A 789 -107.99 38.09 68.20
CA THR A 789 -108.59 38.14 69.54
C THR A 789 -110.05 38.61 69.57
N LEU A 790 -110.86 38.05 70.47
CA LEU A 790 -112.26 38.45 70.72
C LEU A 790 -112.62 38.35 72.21
N ALA A 791 -113.25 39.39 72.80
CA ALA A 791 -113.72 39.37 74.19
C ALA A 791 -115.19 38.91 74.32
N TYR A 792 -115.51 38.13 75.35
CA TYR A 792 -116.84 37.58 75.64
C TYR A 792 -117.19 37.66 77.14
N THR A 793 -118.37 38.17 77.49
CA THR A 793 -118.91 38.36 78.86
C THR A 793 -120.21 37.58 79.09
N GLU A 794 -120.31 36.90 80.25
CA GLU A 794 -121.47 36.12 80.73
C GLU A 794 -122.11 36.76 82.00
N ASP A 795 -123.46 36.75 82.18
CA ASP A 795 -124.21 37.40 83.30
C ASP A 795 -125.60 36.75 83.60
N SER A 796 -125.94 36.40 84.87
CA SER A 796 -127.12 35.56 85.20
C SER A 796 -127.99 35.76 86.50
N THR A 797 -128.03 36.90 87.25
CA THR A 797 -128.84 37.03 88.55
C THR A 797 -129.64 38.36 88.85
N ALA A 798 -130.72 38.34 89.72
CA ALA A 798 -131.59 39.49 90.18
C ALA A 798 -132.18 39.37 91.66
N ALA A 799 -132.72 40.44 92.35
CA ALA A 799 -132.96 40.54 93.85
C ALA A 799 -134.43 40.80 94.44
N PRO A 800 -134.77 40.54 95.76
CA PRO A 800 -136.16 40.53 96.35
C PRO A 800 -136.68 41.76 97.21
N PRO A 801 -138.02 41.93 97.51
CA PRO A 801 -138.67 43.10 98.17
C PRO A 801 -138.90 43.08 99.72
N VAL A 802 -139.19 44.25 100.38
CA VAL A 802 -139.27 44.45 101.87
C VAL A 802 -140.47 45.31 102.36
N LEU A 803 -141.10 45.00 103.52
CA LEU A 803 -142.22 45.76 104.16
C LEU A 803 -141.79 46.61 105.38
N SER A 804 -142.40 47.78 105.62
CA SER A 804 -141.89 48.79 106.58
C SER A 804 -142.82 49.26 107.73
N SER A 805 -144.16 49.35 107.61
CA SER A 805 -145.06 49.72 108.76
C SER A 805 -146.59 49.57 108.52
N THR A 806 -147.41 49.67 109.58
CA THR A 806 -148.90 49.72 109.56
C THR A 806 -149.47 50.86 110.45
N SER A 807 -150.64 51.44 110.11
CA SER A 807 -151.31 52.49 110.92
C SER A 807 -152.85 52.40 110.89
N PRO A 808 -153.58 52.53 112.04
CA PRO A 808 -153.07 52.58 113.42
C PRO A 808 -152.73 51.19 113.98
N ALA A 809 -151.89 51.14 115.01
CA ALA A 809 -151.28 49.91 115.53
C ALA A 809 -152.15 49.08 116.52
N SER A 810 -153.39 49.48 116.89
CA SER A 810 -154.29 48.70 117.77
C SER A 810 -155.76 49.19 117.74
N PRO A 811 -156.80 48.34 117.85
CA PRO A 811 -158.19 48.75 117.62
C PRO A 811 -158.93 49.23 118.89
N SER A 812 -159.61 50.38 118.82
CA SER A 812 -160.71 50.76 119.72
C SER A 812 -161.80 51.50 118.93
N GLY A 813 -163.01 50.96 118.86
CA GLY A 813 -164.21 51.66 118.35
C GLY A 813 -164.28 51.93 116.84
N THR A 814 -165.03 51.08 116.12
CA THR A 814 -165.63 51.27 114.76
C THR A 814 -164.78 51.67 113.54
N ASP A 815 -163.45 51.62 113.58
CA ASP A 815 -162.61 51.77 112.38
C ASP A 815 -161.97 50.43 111.93
N ASN A 816 -162.14 50.06 110.66
CA ASN A 816 -161.87 48.74 110.10
C ASN A 816 -160.90 48.76 108.89
N THR A 817 -160.15 49.85 108.65
CA THR A 817 -159.27 49.98 107.46
C THR A 817 -157.82 50.39 107.80
N PRO A 818 -156.88 49.45 108.02
CA PRO A 818 -155.45 49.78 108.19
C PRO A 818 -154.72 49.93 106.83
N THR A 819 -153.72 50.83 106.76
CA THR A 819 -152.82 51.02 105.60
C THR A 819 -151.45 50.37 105.84
N ILE A 820 -150.83 49.73 104.81
CA ILE A 820 -149.54 48.99 104.88
C ILE A 820 -148.54 49.54 103.84
N ASN A 821 -147.29 49.85 104.25
CA ASN A 821 -146.23 50.43 103.39
C ASN A 821 -144.99 49.51 103.24
N GLY A 822 -144.29 49.54 102.09
CA GLY A 822 -143.05 48.77 101.77
C GLY A 822 -142.39 49.19 100.43
N SER A 823 -141.26 48.58 100.02
CA SER A 823 -140.54 48.86 98.74
C SER A 823 -140.17 47.61 97.93
N ALA A 824 -140.11 47.74 96.61
CA ALA A 824 -139.80 46.69 95.61
C ALA A 824 -139.20 47.31 94.32
N GLU A 825 -138.50 46.53 93.47
CA GLU A 825 -137.99 47.02 92.18
C GLU A 825 -139.12 47.59 91.29
N ALA A 826 -138.83 48.71 90.61
CA ALA A 826 -139.83 49.45 89.83
C ALA A 826 -140.51 48.57 88.77
N ASN A 827 -141.84 48.72 88.61
CA ASN A 827 -142.72 47.92 87.74
C ASN A 827 -142.96 46.47 88.19
N SER A 828 -142.57 46.11 89.42
CA SER A 828 -142.94 44.83 90.03
C SER A 828 -144.34 44.90 90.67
N THR A 829 -145.14 43.83 90.52
CA THR A 829 -146.46 43.71 91.16
C THR A 829 -146.32 43.01 92.51
N VAL A 830 -146.77 43.64 93.59
CA VAL A 830 -146.67 43.10 94.96
C VAL A 830 -148.04 42.61 95.43
N PHE A 831 -148.09 41.41 96.02
CA PHE A 831 -149.31 40.76 96.51
C PHE A 831 -149.26 40.57 98.03
N LEU A 832 -150.34 40.91 98.75
CA LEU A 832 -150.46 40.77 100.20
C LEU A 832 -151.37 39.58 100.60
N TYR A 833 -150.91 38.71 101.50
CA TYR A 833 -151.63 37.52 101.96
C TYR A 833 -151.81 37.52 103.49
N THR A 834 -152.93 36.97 104.00
CA THR A 834 -153.25 36.89 105.45
C THR A 834 -152.92 35.55 106.10
N SER A 835 -152.42 34.56 105.35
CA SER A 835 -151.98 33.27 105.91
C SER A 835 -150.46 33.22 106.04
N PHE A 836 -149.95 32.60 107.11
CA PHE A 836 -148.51 32.47 107.43
C PHE A 836 -147.71 31.66 106.38
N MET A 837 -148.34 31.22 105.29
CA MET A 837 -147.75 30.43 104.19
C MET A 837 -148.17 30.94 102.81
N CYS A 838 -148.70 32.18 102.71
CA CYS A 838 -149.07 32.83 101.43
C CYS A 838 -149.89 31.93 100.48
N SER A 839 -150.89 31.23 101.00
CA SER A 839 -151.85 30.45 100.20
C SER A 839 -153.28 30.94 100.43
N GLY A 840 -154.03 31.10 99.33
CA GLY A 840 -155.35 31.74 99.28
C GLY A 840 -155.35 33.01 98.42
N ALA A 841 -156.54 33.53 98.06
CA ALA A 841 -156.64 34.75 97.27
C ALA A 841 -156.10 35.96 98.06
N PRO A 842 -155.24 36.81 97.45
CA PRO A 842 -154.63 37.94 98.13
C PRO A 842 -155.69 38.93 98.58
N VAL A 843 -155.52 39.45 99.80
CA VAL A 843 -156.46 40.41 100.41
C VAL A 843 -156.27 41.83 99.87
N ALA A 844 -155.13 42.11 99.23
CA ALA A 844 -154.86 43.33 98.47
C ALA A 844 -153.71 43.11 97.47
N SER A 845 -153.70 43.84 96.37
CA SER A 845 -152.58 43.92 95.43
C SER A 845 -152.30 45.38 95.04
N GLY A 846 -151.04 45.69 94.77
CA GLY A 846 -150.60 47.02 94.35
C GLY A 846 -149.33 46.95 93.52
N THR A 847 -149.19 47.86 92.56
CA THR A 847 -148.03 47.97 91.67
C THR A 847 -147.10 49.07 92.18
N ALA A 848 -145.82 48.76 92.37
CA ALA A 848 -144.85 49.72 92.89
C ALA A 848 -144.45 50.74 91.81
N THR A 849 -144.85 52.00 91.96
CA THR A 849 -144.46 53.11 91.07
C THR A 849 -143.28 53.88 91.65
N GLY A 850 -142.09 53.25 91.61
CA GLY A 850 -140.77 53.87 91.71
C GLY A 850 -140.30 54.31 93.11
N GLY A 851 -139.40 53.52 93.70
CA GLY A 851 -138.61 53.87 94.91
C GLY A 851 -139.06 53.17 96.17
#